data_AF-A0A973MAU3-F1
#
_entry.id   AF-A0A973MAU3-F1
#
_cell.length_a   1.000
_cell.length_b   1.000
_cell.length_c   1.000
_cell.angle_alpha   90.00
_cell.angle_beta   90.00
_cell.angle_gamma   90.00
#
_symmetry.space_group_name_H-M   'P 1'
#
loop_
_entity.id
_entity.type
_entity.pdbx_description
1 polymer ?
#
loop_
_entity_poly.entity_id
_entity_poly.type
_entity_poly.pdbx_seq_one_letter_code
_entity_poly.pdbx_strand_id
1 'polypeptide(L)'
;MYGEARYDKTTLSKVTNGTLPSEGPFEGFVRACSLDVQTWTRLRELAARAVADSGSQALGRFADALVDACAVLPDASREQLGSAQDLVTAWTASGEPQETGEPVGQEPQDAPPEPGQAPPERDQRVAPRPWLRRRTALVAAAIAVALAVTAAVLIGQQQSGAQEAAESGLASCAKPTQALRIASSTDKSAILTDLAGHYGAHLSHGQCVQVAVDSVDSGTAMRALAGGWKTAVDGPRPDVWSPASHVWLQIARQRAVNSRTRDVLPPSAGASIVTSPLTIAMPEPAAKKLGWPDKKISWQDLADLASRPGFKLGKTNPEYSTSGLNATFASFYAQTGTSSELTTANLHEEATQQKVRTMEKAVVHYGDTTLTYLANLRRYDDAGQAAAYLSAVTVEENSVVAYNMGYPCGVRSQEPGCAKTKKPPSTKLAAFHPTNADGVGTIYSDHPYITLSGLSDAKKTVAADFRHFLTASTRARDAFAALGFRTPSAGLTARITLANGVPHEKLPDALGQPSNEVLDQLLTVWRQLRKPANVLLAIDTSGSMDLNAQGRQRVSGEPSKLDLVKKAHGALLDGFTDTDKVGLWHFSDRHTTDEKITAMGSRAADGKTQRQHLEADVNALTKEAGTALYGTVDDAVKSLRDHYDTNAINAVVVLTDGCEETQGGPVLEEVTGTLGDPDAPAVRVFTIAYGSDACRDKLQQIAEAGHARAYDAKDPNTIENVLTNVISNF
;
A
#
# COMPACT_ATOMS: atom_id res chain seq x y z
N MET A 1 20.05 -3.81 -38.70
CA MET A 1 19.92 -2.46 -39.29
C MET A 1 18.67 -1.80 -38.71
N TYR A 2 18.82 -0.97 -37.69
CA TYR A 2 17.94 0.16 -37.38
C TYR A 2 18.84 1.19 -36.69
N GLY A 3 19.04 2.33 -37.34
CA GLY A 3 19.93 3.39 -36.87
C GLY A 3 19.28 4.22 -35.77
N GLU A 4 20.11 4.80 -34.91
CA GLU A 4 19.72 5.82 -33.95
C GLU A 4 18.95 6.93 -34.66
N ALA A 5 17.65 7.06 -34.34
CA ALA A 5 16.85 8.17 -34.81
C ALA A 5 17.34 9.45 -34.11
N ARG A 6 18.11 10.28 -34.81
CA ARG A 6 18.43 11.65 -34.38
C ARG A 6 17.13 12.46 -34.39
N TYR A 7 16.76 13.00 -33.24
CA TYR A 7 15.61 13.87 -33.05
C TYR A 7 15.88 15.25 -33.65
N ASP A 8 14.93 15.74 -34.45
CA ASP A 8 14.97 17.06 -35.08
C ASP A 8 13.62 17.77 -34.87
N LYS A 9 13.63 18.97 -34.26
CA LYS A 9 12.43 19.80 -34.04
C LYS A 9 11.68 20.09 -35.34
N THR A 10 12.36 20.15 -36.49
CA THR A 10 11.71 20.31 -37.80
C THR A 10 10.89 19.09 -38.22
N THR A 11 11.15 17.91 -37.66
CA THR A 11 10.34 16.70 -37.91
C THR A 11 9.03 16.75 -37.14
N LEU A 12 9.02 17.27 -35.90
CA LEU A 12 7.80 17.45 -35.11
C LEU A 12 6.84 18.45 -35.79
N SER A 13 7.37 19.57 -36.30
CA SER A 13 6.60 20.57 -37.05
C SER A 13 5.99 20.02 -38.35
N LYS A 14 6.69 19.12 -39.05
CA LYS A 14 6.18 18.46 -40.27
C LYS A 14 5.14 17.37 -40.00
N VAL A 15 5.15 16.77 -38.80
CA VAL A 15 4.19 15.73 -38.38
C VAL A 15 2.83 16.34 -37.99
N THR A 16 2.79 17.62 -37.64
CA THR A 16 1.64 18.25 -36.98
C THR A 16 0.98 19.38 -37.76
N ASN A 17 1.20 19.52 -39.08
CA ASN A 17 0.55 20.45 -40.04
C ASN A 17 -0.65 21.32 -39.52
N GLY A 18 -0.42 22.20 -38.54
CA GLY A 18 -1.45 22.93 -37.78
C GLY A 18 -2.57 22.09 -37.10
N THR A 19 -2.43 20.78 -36.94
CA THR A 19 -3.42 19.87 -36.35
C THR A 19 -2.76 18.73 -35.55
N LEU A 20 -3.46 18.20 -34.53
CA LEU A 20 -3.00 17.08 -33.70
C LEU A 20 -2.46 15.91 -34.57
N PRO A 21 -1.37 15.23 -34.17
CA PRO A 21 -0.62 14.33 -35.04
C PRO A 21 -1.48 13.16 -35.54
N SER A 22 -1.32 12.79 -36.81
CA SER A 22 -1.91 11.55 -37.35
C SER A 22 -1.39 10.31 -36.58
N GLU A 23 -2.23 9.28 -36.44
CA GLU A 23 -1.98 8.10 -35.56
C GLU A 23 -0.61 7.42 -35.82
N GLY A 24 -0.18 7.30 -37.07
CA GLY A 24 1.04 6.54 -37.42
C GLY A 24 2.35 7.11 -36.85
N PRO A 25 2.69 8.38 -37.13
CA PRO A 25 3.87 9.03 -36.54
C PRO A 25 3.82 9.14 -35.00
N PHE A 26 2.61 9.28 -34.42
CA PHE A 26 2.40 9.36 -32.98
C PHE A 26 2.68 8.01 -32.27
N GLU A 27 2.31 6.88 -32.89
CA GLU A 27 2.66 5.55 -32.38
C GLU A 27 4.18 5.31 -32.33
N GLY A 28 4.91 5.81 -33.33
CA GLY A 28 6.38 5.75 -33.35
C GLY A 28 7.01 6.56 -32.21
N PHE A 29 6.46 7.74 -31.94
CA PHE A 29 6.88 8.63 -30.86
C PHE A 29 6.59 8.04 -29.48
N VAL A 30 5.41 7.46 -29.26
CA VAL A 30 5.04 6.85 -27.99
C VAL A 30 5.84 5.57 -27.67
N ARG A 31 6.21 4.78 -28.68
CA ARG A 31 7.12 3.65 -28.47
C ARG A 31 8.47 4.08 -27.90
N ALA A 32 8.96 5.27 -28.24
CA ALA A 32 10.22 5.78 -27.70
C ALA A 32 10.13 6.11 -26.20
N CYS A 33 8.95 6.49 -25.70
CA CYS A 33 8.73 6.75 -24.27
C CYS A 33 8.40 5.48 -23.45
N SER A 34 8.35 4.29 -24.08
CA SER A 34 8.15 3.00 -23.39
C SER A 34 6.92 2.97 -22.47
N LEU A 35 5.81 3.57 -22.92
CA LEU A 35 4.58 3.71 -22.14
C LEU A 35 3.85 2.36 -22.00
N ASP A 36 3.28 2.12 -20.82
CA ASP A 36 2.38 0.99 -20.60
C ASP A 36 1.01 1.20 -21.29
N VAL A 37 0.23 0.12 -21.42
CA VAL A 37 -1.05 0.11 -22.13
C VAL A 37 -2.10 1.06 -21.50
N GLN A 38 -2.10 1.23 -20.17
CA GLN A 38 -3.04 2.12 -19.49
C GLN A 38 -2.67 3.59 -19.73
N THR A 39 -1.39 3.94 -19.60
CA THR A 39 -0.87 5.28 -19.90
C THR A 39 -1.11 5.66 -21.37
N TRP A 40 -0.91 4.71 -22.29
CA TRP A 40 -1.23 4.88 -23.72
C TRP A 40 -2.72 5.12 -23.96
N THR A 41 -3.60 4.31 -23.34
CA THR A 41 -5.05 4.46 -23.51
C THR A 41 -5.53 5.83 -23.01
N ARG A 42 -5.00 6.28 -21.86
CA ARG A 42 -5.31 7.59 -21.29
C ARG A 42 -4.82 8.74 -22.16
N LEU A 43 -3.60 8.66 -22.70
CA LEU A 43 -3.08 9.67 -23.64
C LEU A 43 -3.90 9.71 -24.93
N ARG A 44 -4.37 8.55 -25.43
CA ARG A 44 -5.24 8.47 -26.61
C ARG A 44 -6.61 9.10 -26.36
N GLU A 45 -7.20 8.90 -25.19
CA GLU A 45 -8.46 9.55 -24.80
C GLU A 45 -8.30 11.06 -24.62
N LEU A 46 -7.20 11.51 -24.00
CA LEU A 46 -6.90 12.94 -23.86
C LEU A 46 -6.66 13.61 -25.22
N ALA A 47 -5.94 12.94 -26.12
CA ALA A 47 -5.76 13.40 -27.50
C ALA A 47 -7.10 13.51 -28.23
N ALA A 48 -7.96 12.49 -28.15
CA ALA A 48 -9.28 12.50 -28.77
C ALA A 48 -10.18 13.63 -28.23
N ARG A 49 -10.13 13.90 -26.93
CA ARG A 49 -10.83 15.04 -26.31
C ARG A 49 -10.25 16.38 -26.75
N ALA A 50 -8.92 16.49 -26.87
CA ALA A 50 -8.27 17.70 -27.36
C ALA A 50 -8.62 18.01 -28.82
N VAL A 51 -8.78 16.98 -29.67
CA VAL A 51 -9.29 17.13 -31.05
C VAL A 51 -10.75 17.62 -31.04
N ALA A 52 -11.59 17.04 -30.18
CA ALA A 52 -13.03 17.33 -30.17
C ALA A 52 -13.37 18.72 -29.62
N ASP A 53 -12.61 19.23 -28.66
CA ASP A 53 -12.98 20.42 -27.89
C ASP A 53 -12.34 21.72 -28.41
N SER A 54 -11.34 21.66 -29.31
CA SER A 54 -10.63 22.81 -29.92
C SER A 54 -10.12 23.91 -28.96
N GLY A 55 -10.22 23.72 -27.64
CA GLY A 55 -9.91 24.70 -26.61
C GLY A 55 -8.50 24.55 -26.06
N SER A 56 -7.85 25.69 -25.77
CA SER A 56 -6.47 25.75 -25.26
C SER A 56 -6.24 24.93 -23.98
N GLN A 57 -7.27 24.76 -23.13
CA GLN A 57 -7.19 23.95 -21.91
C GLN A 57 -7.11 22.44 -22.15
N ALA A 58 -7.80 21.91 -23.17
CA ALA A 58 -7.73 20.48 -23.49
C ALA A 58 -6.38 20.13 -24.12
N LEU A 59 -5.86 21.02 -24.97
CA LEU A 59 -4.52 20.92 -25.56
C LEU A 59 -3.42 20.99 -24.49
N GLY A 60 -3.54 21.91 -23.53
CA GLY A 60 -2.60 22.03 -22.41
C GLY A 60 -2.56 20.78 -21.54
N ARG A 61 -3.72 20.25 -21.15
CA ARG A 61 -3.82 19.00 -20.36
C ARG A 61 -3.21 17.80 -21.10
N PHE A 62 -3.34 17.75 -22.42
CA PHE A 62 -2.71 16.71 -23.23
C PHE A 62 -1.18 16.90 -23.29
N ALA A 63 -0.70 18.13 -23.49
CA ALA A 63 0.74 18.43 -23.52
C ALA A 63 1.42 18.11 -22.18
N ASP A 64 0.82 18.48 -21.05
CA ASP A 64 1.33 18.17 -19.71
C ASP A 64 1.43 16.66 -19.49
N ALA A 65 0.37 15.93 -19.81
CA ALA A 65 0.34 14.48 -19.67
C ALA A 65 1.38 13.79 -20.58
N LEU A 66 1.65 14.34 -21.75
CA LEU A 66 2.63 13.81 -22.69
C LEU A 66 4.08 14.03 -22.20
N VAL A 67 4.38 15.22 -21.66
CA VAL A 67 5.70 15.53 -21.08
C VAL A 67 5.96 14.67 -19.86
N ASP A 68 4.97 14.52 -18.97
CA ASP A 68 5.07 13.67 -17.78
C ASP A 68 5.27 12.20 -18.14
N ALA A 69 4.55 11.70 -19.15
CA ALA A 69 4.69 10.32 -19.62
C ALA A 69 6.09 10.05 -20.19
N CYS A 70 6.72 11.04 -20.80
CA CYS A 70 8.07 10.93 -21.37
C CYS A 70 9.19 11.36 -20.40
N ALA A 71 8.92 11.48 -19.10
CA ALA A 71 9.92 11.79 -18.08
C ALA A 71 11.06 10.76 -17.99
N VAL A 72 10.83 9.54 -18.47
CA VAL A 72 11.80 8.43 -18.54
C VAL A 72 12.87 8.61 -19.63
N LEU A 73 12.72 9.59 -20.54
CA LEU A 73 13.71 9.87 -21.57
C LEU A 73 15.02 10.42 -20.97
N PRO A 74 16.18 10.19 -21.61
CA PRO A 74 17.45 10.84 -21.25
C PRO A 74 17.36 12.38 -21.31
N ASP A 75 18.15 13.09 -20.50
CA ASP A 75 18.08 14.55 -20.35
C ASP A 75 18.19 15.30 -21.70
N ALA A 76 19.08 14.87 -22.59
CA ALA A 76 19.26 15.46 -23.92
C ALA A 76 18.00 15.33 -24.82
N SER A 77 17.20 14.27 -24.62
CA SER A 77 15.94 14.07 -25.35
C SER A 77 14.79 14.85 -24.72
N ARG A 78 14.81 15.05 -23.38
CA ARG A 78 13.84 15.91 -22.68
C ARG A 78 14.02 17.38 -23.03
N GLU A 79 15.26 17.87 -23.15
CA GLU A 79 15.53 19.23 -23.64
C GLU A 79 15.04 19.46 -25.08
N GLN A 80 15.03 18.42 -25.90
CA GLN A 80 14.52 18.47 -27.27
C GLN A 80 12.99 18.45 -27.37
N LEU A 81 12.33 17.71 -26.47
CA LEU A 81 10.85 17.69 -26.36
C LEU A 81 10.28 19.05 -25.98
N GLY A 82 11.00 19.80 -25.14
CA GLY A 82 10.56 21.10 -24.63
C GLY A 82 9.51 20.97 -23.51
N SER A 83 9.00 22.11 -23.08
CA SER A 83 7.91 22.19 -22.11
C SER A 83 6.55 21.90 -22.77
N ALA A 84 5.53 21.61 -21.96
CA ALA A 84 4.17 21.50 -22.44
C ALA A 84 3.70 22.77 -23.15
N GLN A 85 4.18 23.94 -22.71
CA GLN A 85 3.93 25.22 -23.35
C GLN A 85 4.54 25.29 -24.76
N ASP A 86 5.77 24.79 -24.94
CA ASP A 86 6.43 24.73 -26.26
C ASP A 86 5.66 23.85 -27.25
N LEU A 87 5.11 22.73 -26.77
CA LEU A 87 4.28 21.83 -27.56
C LEU A 87 2.94 22.47 -27.95
N VAL A 88 2.25 23.11 -27.01
CA VAL A 88 1.00 23.83 -27.28
C VAL A 88 1.21 24.95 -28.29
N THR A 89 2.29 25.72 -28.15
CA THR A 89 2.66 26.78 -29.12
C THR A 89 2.95 26.19 -30.51
N ALA A 90 3.66 25.06 -30.59
CA ALA A 90 3.94 24.39 -31.86
C ALA A 90 2.66 23.84 -32.54
N TRP A 91 1.68 23.38 -31.77
CA TRP A 91 0.42 22.83 -32.30
C TRP A 91 -0.60 23.89 -32.70
N THR A 92 -0.50 25.11 -32.15
CA THR A 92 -1.48 26.19 -32.37
C THR A 92 -1.02 27.25 -33.37
N ALA A 93 0.25 27.22 -33.80
CA ALA A 93 0.77 28.11 -34.83
C ALA A 93 0.27 27.66 -36.23
N SER A 94 -0.83 28.25 -36.70
CA SER A 94 -1.21 28.23 -38.13
C SER A 94 -0.21 29.07 -38.94
N GLY A 95 0.42 28.45 -39.94
CA GLY A 95 1.67 28.94 -40.52
C GLY A 95 1.58 30.19 -41.41
N GLU A 96 2.71 30.91 -41.44
CA GLU A 96 3.24 31.59 -42.63
C GLU A 96 4.77 31.36 -42.68
N PRO A 97 5.36 31.11 -43.86
CA PRO A 97 6.81 31.01 -44.01
C PRO A 97 7.43 32.41 -43.93
N GLN A 98 8.23 32.69 -42.90
CA GLN A 98 9.02 33.93 -42.87
C GLN A 98 10.18 33.83 -43.87
N GLU A 99 10.05 34.64 -44.92
CA GLU A 99 11.10 35.06 -45.82
C GLU A 99 12.29 35.67 -45.05
N THR A 100 13.49 35.39 -45.55
CA THR A 100 14.72 36.08 -45.17
C THR A 100 14.63 37.56 -45.56
N GLY A 101 14.37 38.43 -44.59
CA GLY A 101 14.47 39.89 -44.72
C GLY A 101 15.52 40.46 -43.79
N GLU A 102 16.49 41.17 -44.35
CA GLU A 102 17.55 41.90 -43.65
C GLU A 102 17.01 42.89 -42.59
N PRO A 103 17.80 43.21 -41.55
CA PRO A 103 17.38 44.14 -40.52
C PRO A 103 17.58 45.59 -40.97
N VAL A 104 16.50 46.37 -41.00
CA VAL A 104 16.54 47.84 -40.97
C VAL A 104 16.45 48.28 -39.51
N GLY A 105 17.58 48.76 -38.99
CA GLY A 105 17.67 49.39 -37.67
C GLY A 105 17.22 50.85 -37.71
N GLN A 106 16.55 51.26 -36.64
CA GLN A 106 16.00 52.59 -36.38
C GLN A 106 17.07 53.68 -36.19
N GLU A 107 16.70 54.90 -36.60
CA GLU A 107 17.38 56.18 -36.40
C GLU A 107 17.66 56.52 -34.93
N PRO A 108 18.79 57.20 -34.63
CA PRO A 108 18.94 58.07 -33.48
C PRO A 108 18.92 59.57 -33.86
N GLN A 109 18.45 60.38 -32.91
CA GLN A 109 18.21 61.83 -32.98
C GLN A 109 19.49 62.67 -33.19
N ASP A 110 19.32 63.68 -34.06
CA ASP A 110 19.93 65.02 -34.21
C ASP A 110 21.37 65.36 -33.73
N ALA A 111 22.11 65.94 -34.69
CA ALA A 111 23.48 66.49 -34.65
C ALA A 111 23.53 67.96 -34.12
N PRO A 112 24.68 68.72 -34.06
CA PRO A 112 25.63 69.01 -35.18
C PRO A 112 27.11 69.32 -34.74
N PRO A 113 28.02 69.94 -35.56
CA PRO A 113 28.68 69.44 -36.78
C PRO A 113 30.25 69.58 -36.83
N GLU A 114 30.90 68.74 -37.67
CA GLU A 114 32.13 68.89 -38.54
C GLU A 114 33.44 69.64 -38.13
N PRO A 115 34.60 69.54 -38.87
CA PRO A 115 35.00 68.69 -40.02
C PRO A 115 36.43 68.05 -39.92
N GLY A 116 36.82 67.15 -40.85
CA GLY A 116 38.27 66.89 -41.06
C GLY A 116 38.75 65.69 -41.90
N GLN A 117 38.60 65.79 -43.24
CA GLN A 117 39.56 65.36 -44.29
C GLN A 117 39.91 63.88 -44.57
N ALA A 118 40.30 63.67 -45.85
CA ALA A 118 40.23 62.48 -46.70
C ALA A 118 41.62 61.80 -46.92
N PRO A 119 41.70 60.66 -47.68
CA PRO A 119 42.76 59.63 -47.65
C PRO A 119 43.79 59.78 -48.80
N PRO A 120 44.74 58.83 -49.11
CA PRO A 120 44.50 57.50 -49.75
C PRO A 120 45.49 56.40 -49.20
N GLU A 121 45.56 55.13 -49.61
CA GLU A 121 45.86 54.62 -50.95
C GLU A 121 45.78 53.08 -51.04
N ARG A 122 45.43 52.61 -52.25
CA ARG A 122 45.31 51.22 -52.69
C ARG A 122 46.67 50.58 -52.94
N ASP A 123 46.73 49.25 -52.85
CA ASP A 123 47.29 48.52 -53.99
C ASP A 123 46.58 47.16 -54.22
N GLN A 124 46.24 46.92 -55.48
CA GLN A 124 45.56 45.72 -55.98
C GLN A 124 46.61 44.79 -56.59
N ARG A 125 46.58 43.47 -56.30
CA ARG A 125 46.97 42.44 -57.28
C ARG A 125 46.13 41.16 -57.16
N VAL A 126 45.78 40.63 -58.32
CA VAL A 126 44.85 39.52 -58.57
C VAL A 126 45.62 38.24 -58.94
N ALA A 127 45.25 37.13 -58.28
CA ALA A 127 45.22 35.69 -58.67
C ALA A 127 46.54 34.95 -59.06
N PRO A 128 46.60 33.58 -59.06
CA PRO A 128 45.53 32.57 -58.89
C PRO A 128 45.78 31.43 -57.88
N ARG A 129 44.73 30.59 -57.70
CA ARG A 129 44.51 29.48 -56.74
C ARG A 129 45.42 28.25 -56.94
N PRO A 130 45.60 27.41 -55.89
CA PRO A 130 45.11 26.03 -56.00
C PRO A 130 44.46 25.49 -54.70
N TRP A 131 43.15 25.22 -54.75
CA TRP A 131 42.39 24.53 -53.71
C TRP A 131 42.28 23.05 -54.07
N LEU A 132 43.23 22.21 -53.62
CA LEU A 132 43.05 20.75 -53.60
C LEU A 132 44.18 20.06 -52.81
N ARG A 133 44.31 20.35 -51.49
CA ARG A 133 45.17 19.52 -50.60
C ARG A 133 44.95 19.63 -49.08
N ARG A 134 43.96 20.39 -48.58
CA ARG A 134 43.73 20.57 -47.12
C ARG A 134 42.54 19.78 -46.53
N ARG A 135 41.86 18.93 -47.31
CA ARG A 135 40.69 18.17 -46.81
C ARG A 135 41.00 16.78 -46.22
N THR A 136 42.19 16.22 -46.44
CA THR A 136 42.49 14.84 -45.99
C THR A 136 43.08 14.75 -44.58
N ALA A 137 43.78 15.77 -44.10
CA ALA A 137 44.40 15.75 -42.77
C ALA A 137 43.41 15.95 -41.60
N LEU A 138 42.34 16.74 -41.80
CA LEU A 138 41.32 16.98 -40.76
C LEU A 138 40.36 15.80 -40.59
N VAL A 139 40.14 15.01 -41.64
CA VAL A 139 39.28 13.82 -41.58
C VAL A 139 39.97 12.69 -40.80
N ALA A 140 41.28 12.51 -40.95
CA ALA A 140 42.03 11.48 -40.23
C ALA A 140 42.07 11.74 -38.70
N ALA A 141 42.23 13.00 -38.28
CA ALA A 141 42.20 13.36 -36.86
C ALA A 141 40.81 13.18 -36.24
N ALA A 142 39.74 13.51 -36.96
CA ALA A 142 38.37 13.33 -36.51
C ALA A 142 37.99 11.84 -36.36
N ILE A 143 38.48 10.98 -37.26
CA ILE A 143 38.26 9.52 -37.18
C ILE A 143 39.00 8.92 -35.97
N ALA A 144 40.22 9.35 -35.68
CA ALA A 144 40.97 8.86 -34.52
C ALA A 144 40.30 9.22 -33.17
N VAL A 145 39.77 10.44 -33.05
CA VAL A 145 39.02 10.87 -31.86
C VAL A 145 37.69 10.12 -31.76
N ALA A 146 36.97 9.94 -32.88
CA ALA A 146 35.73 9.18 -32.89
C ALA A 146 35.95 7.71 -32.47
N LEU A 147 37.04 7.08 -32.92
CA LEU A 147 37.41 5.71 -32.54
C LEU A 147 37.83 5.61 -31.06
N ALA A 148 38.54 6.61 -30.52
CA ALA A 148 38.89 6.64 -29.11
C ALA A 148 37.66 6.83 -28.19
N VAL A 149 36.71 7.68 -28.60
CA VAL A 149 35.44 7.89 -27.87
C VAL A 149 34.55 6.66 -27.97
N THR A 150 34.45 6.01 -29.13
CA THR A 150 33.70 4.74 -29.24
C THR A 150 34.35 3.62 -28.44
N ALA A 151 35.68 3.52 -28.41
CA ALA A 151 36.36 2.56 -27.56
C ALA A 151 36.13 2.84 -26.07
N ALA A 152 36.15 4.10 -25.62
CA ALA A 152 35.85 4.47 -24.25
C ALA A 152 34.37 4.21 -23.86
N VAL A 153 33.44 4.45 -24.78
CA VAL A 153 32.01 4.14 -24.59
C VAL A 153 31.78 2.63 -24.57
N LEU A 154 32.45 1.85 -25.43
CA LEU A 154 32.35 0.39 -25.43
C LEU A 154 32.98 -0.23 -24.17
N ILE A 155 34.11 0.29 -23.69
CA ILE A 155 34.73 -0.14 -22.43
C ILE A 155 33.86 0.28 -21.23
N GLY A 156 33.26 1.46 -21.26
CA GLY A 156 32.30 1.93 -20.26
C GLY A 156 31.01 1.09 -20.22
N GLN A 157 30.45 0.74 -21.38
CA GLN A 157 29.28 -0.14 -21.46
C GLN A 157 29.60 -1.60 -21.06
N GLN A 158 30.81 -2.06 -21.34
CA GLN A 158 31.27 -3.39 -20.94
C GLN A 158 31.59 -3.45 -19.43
N GLN A 159 31.98 -2.34 -18.79
CA GLN A 159 32.12 -2.25 -17.33
C GLN A 159 30.78 -2.07 -16.62
N SER A 160 29.84 -1.30 -17.16
CA SER A 160 28.48 -1.17 -16.60
C SER A 160 27.68 -2.49 -16.70
N GLY A 161 27.78 -3.19 -17.82
CA GLY A 161 27.17 -4.52 -18.00
C GLY A 161 27.86 -5.63 -17.21
N ALA A 162 29.15 -5.50 -16.91
CA ALA A 162 29.88 -6.46 -16.06
C ALA A 162 29.57 -6.27 -14.56
N GLN A 163 29.05 -5.12 -14.14
CA GLN A 163 28.71 -4.85 -12.74
C GLN A 163 27.25 -5.19 -12.39
N GLU A 164 26.35 -5.23 -13.39
CA GLU A 164 25.00 -5.81 -13.25
C GLU A 164 24.99 -7.35 -13.33
N ALA A 165 26.03 -7.97 -13.89
CA ALA A 165 26.14 -9.42 -14.06
C ALA A 165 26.49 -10.22 -12.77
N ALA A 166 26.36 -9.61 -11.58
CA ALA A 166 26.77 -10.21 -10.31
C ALA A 166 25.65 -10.33 -9.25
N GLU A 167 24.37 -10.35 -9.66
CA GLU A 167 23.24 -10.39 -8.72
C GLU A 167 22.43 -11.70 -8.72
N SER A 168 22.45 -12.48 -9.82
CA SER A 168 21.81 -13.81 -9.94
C SER A 168 22.78 -14.83 -10.53
N GLY A 169 22.75 -16.08 -10.04
CA GLY A 169 23.52 -17.19 -10.59
C GLY A 169 22.88 -17.87 -11.80
N LEU A 170 21.69 -17.43 -12.22
CA LEU A 170 20.89 -18.06 -13.27
C LEU A 170 20.85 -17.22 -14.55
N ALA A 171 20.79 -17.88 -15.71
CA ALA A 171 20.64 -17.17 -16.99
C ALA A 171 19.26 -16.51 -17.08
N SER A 172 19.19 -15.24 -17.49
CA SER A 172 17.93 -14.53 -17.74
C SER A 172 17.17 -15.10 -18.94
N CYS A 173 15.85 -14.96 -18.98
CA CYS A 173 15.01 -15.37 -20.11
C CYS A 173 13.87 -14.36 -20.38
N ALA A 174 13.48 -14.21 -21.65
CA ALA A 174 12.58 -13.14 -22.07
C ALA A 174 11.07 -13.46 -22.00
N LYS A 175 10.70 -14.75 -21.95
CA LYS A 175 9.30 -15.18 -22.01
C LYS A 175 8.99 -16.15 -20.86
N PRO A 176 8.45 -15.66 -19.73
CA PRO A 176 8.14 -16.51 -18.60
C PRO A 176 7.09 -17.55 -18.98
N THR A 177 7.37 -18.80 -18.64
CA THR A 177 6.45 -19.93 -18.83
C THR A 177 5.76 -20.32 -17.52
N GLN A 178 6.29 -19.86 -16.38
CA GLN A 178 5.72 -20.07 -15.05
C GLN A 178 5.99 -18.87 -14.12
N ALA A 179 5.17 -18.74 -13.09
CA ALA A 179 5.39 -17.81 -11.99
C ALA A 179 5.81 -18.56 -10.71
N LEU A 180 6.89 -18.12 -10.07
CA LEU A 180 7.17 -18.39 -8.66
C LEU A 180 6.38 -17.39 -7.83
N ARG A 181 5.35 -17.86 -7.12
CA ARG A 181 4.44 -17.00 -6.35
C ARG A 181 4.93 -16.83 -4.93
N ILE A 182 5.07 -15.58 -4.48
CA ILE A 182 5.48 -15.21 -3.13
C ILE A 182 4.33 -14.51 -2.41
N ALA A 183 3.79 -15.14 -1.37
CA ALA A 183 2.88 -14.47 -0.43
C ALA A 183 3.71 -13.67 0.59
N SER A 184 3.66 -12.34 0.56
CA SER A 184 4.45 -11.47 1.44
C SER A 184 3.58 -10.62 2.37
N SER A 185 4.06 -10.41 3.60
CA SER A 185 3.50 -9.39 4.51
C SER A 185 3.43 -8.00 3.87
N THR A 186 2.38 -7.26 4.22
CA THR A 186 1.98 -5.96 3.65
C THR A 186 3.02 -4.86 3.80
N ASP A 187 3.89 -4.95 4.80
CA ASP A 187 4.93 -3.98 5.11
C ASP A 187 6.15 -4.02 4.17
N LYS A 188 6.37 -5.16 3.49
CA LYS A 188 7.49 -5.34 2.56
C LYS A 188 7.10 -5.82 1.16
N SER A 189 5.83 -6.18 0.94
CA SER A 189 5.35 -6.71 -0.34
C SER A 189 5.67 -5.78 -1.51
N ALA A 190 5.45 -4.47 -1.36
CA ALA A 190 5.79 -3.51 -2.40
C ALA A 190 7.31 -3.49 -2.70
N ILE A 191 8.18 -3.61 -1.69
CA ILE A 191 9.64 -3.67 -1.90
C ILE A 191 10.01 -4.93 -2.68
N LEU A 192 9.45 -6.07 -2.27
CA LEU A 192 9.68 -7.35 -2.94
C LEU A 192 9.15 -7.35 -4.38
N THR A 193 8.04 -6.68 -4.68
CA THR A 193 7.53 -6.55 -6.04
C THR A 193 8.53 -5.83 -6.95
N ASP A 194 9.11 -4.70 -6.50
CA ASP A 194 10.12 -3.99 -7.29
C ASP A 194 11.39 -4.81 -7.46
N LEU A 195 11.84 -5.46 -6.39
CA LEU A 195 13.02 -6.33 -6.42
C LEU A 195 12.79 -7.54 -7.34
N ALA A 196 11.60 -8.12 -7.35
CA ALA A 196 11.20 -9.18 -8.29
C ALA A 196 11.14 -8.67 -9.74
N GLY A 197 10.63 -7.45 -9.96
CA GLY A 197 10.62 -6.81 -11.27
C GLY A 197 12.04 -6.56 -11.81
N HIS A 198 12.95 -6.11 -10.94
CA HIS A 198 14.35 -5.92 -11.30
C HIS A 198 15.09 -7.24 -11.54
N TYR A 199 14.87 -8.23 -10.67
CA TYR A 199 15.41 -9.58 -10.83
C TYR A 199 14.94 -10.22 -12.15
N GLY A 200 13.69 -9.96 -12.56
CA GLY A 200 13.17 -10.42 -13.85
C GLY A 200 12.90 -11.93 -13.89
N ALA A 201 12.97 -12.52 -15.08
CA ALA A 201 12.71 -13.95 -15.30
C ALA A 201 14.01 -14.71 -15.59
N HIS A 202 14.17 -15.87 -14.97
CA HIS A 202 15.36 -16.70 -15.08
C HIS A 202 15.06 -18.11 -15.57
N LEU A 203 15.96 -18.65 -16.39
CA LEU A 203 15.91 -20.01 -16.92
C LEU A 203 16.44 -20.98 -15.87
N SER A 204 15.63 -21.97 -15.53
CA SER A 204 16.05 -23.09 -14.70
C SER A 204 15.36 -24.36 -15.16
N HIS A 205 16.14 -25.45 -15.33
CA HIS A 205 15.62 -26.75 -15.77
C HIS A 205 14.75 -26.68 -17.04
N GLY A 206 15.13 -25.82 -18.00
CA GLY A 206 14.39 -25.62 -19.25
C GLY A 206 13.10 -24.81 -19.12
N GLN A 207 12.80 -24.27 -17.94
CA GLN A 207 11.61 -23.46 -17.67
C GLN A 207 12.01 -22.01 -17.35
N CYS A 208 11.30 -21.04 -17.94
CA CYS A 208 11.52 -19.63 -17.67
C CYS A 208 10.58 -19.20 -16.55
N VAL A 209 11.13 -18.91 -15.36
CA VAL A 209 10.35 -18.63 -14.16
C VAL A 209 10.49 -17.16 -13.80
N GLN A 210 9.36 -16.47 -13.66
CA GLN A 210 9.31 -15.10 -13.14
C GLN A 210 8.83 -15.10 -11.69
N VAL A 211 9.41 -14.24 -10.86
CA VAL A 211 8.92 -14.03 -9.50
C VAL A 211 7.71 -13.09 -9.52
N ALA A 212 6.63 -13.50 -8.88
CA ALA A 212 5.43 -12.70 -8.68
C ALA A 212 5.13 -12.63 -7.18
N VAL A 213 4.86 -11.43 -6.68
CA VAL A 213 4.64 -11.16 -5.25
C VAL A 213 3.19 -10.75 -5.05
N ASP A 214 2.51 -11.46 -4.16
CA ASP A 214 1.15 -11.19 -3.72
C ASP A 214 1.21 -10.65 -2.28
N SER A 215 0.57 -9.50 -2.04
CA SER A 215 0.53 -8.86 -0.72
C SER A 215 -0.56 -9.50 0.13
N VAL A 216 -0.22 -10.04 1.30
CA VAL A 216 -1.17 -10.70 2.21
C VAL A 216 -0.73 -10.56 3.65
N ASP A 217 -1.67 -10.35 4.56
CA ASP A 217 -1.36 -10.32 5.98
C ASP A 217 -0.88 -11.68 6.48
N SER A 218 0.09 -11.64 7.40
CA SER A 218 0.78 -12.87 7.82
C SER A 218 -0.15 -13.86 8.50
N GLY A 219 -1.10 -13.40 9.32
CA GLY A 219 -2.12 -14.25 9.91
C GLY A 219 -3.16 -14.75 8.91
N THR A 220 -3.52 -13.95 7.91
CA THR A 220 -4.41 -14.39 6.82
C THR A 220 -3.78 -15.50 5.99
N ALA A 221 -2.53 -15.33 5.56
CA ALA A 221 -1.78 -16.39 4.88
C ALA A 221 -1.60 -17.63 5.76
N MET A 222 -1.34 -17.45 7.06
CA MET A 222 -1.26 -18.56 8.03
C MET A 222 -2.56 -19.37 8.05
N ARG A 223 -3.72 -18.73 8.18
CA ARG A 223 -5.01 -19.42 8.22
C ARG A 223 -5.31 -20.16 6.91
N ALA A 224 -5.07 -19.52 5.77
CA ALA A 224 -5.23 -20.14 4.46
C ALA A 224 -4.33 -21.39 4.33
N LEU A 225 -3.05 -21.27 4.67
CA LEU A 225 -2.10 -22.38 4.62
C LEU A 225 -2.47 -23.50 5.61
N ALA A 226 -2.82 -23.18 6.86
CA ALA A 226 -3.24 -24.15 7.87
C ALA A 226 -4.56 -24.84 7.49
N GLY A 227 -5.45 -24.15 6.80
CA GLY A 227 -6.73 -24.64 6.28
C GLY A 227 -6.63 -25.47 5.00
N GLY A 228 -5.44 -25.60 4.41
CA GLY A 228 -5.19 -26.40 3.20
C GLY A 228 -5.22 -25.62 1.88
N TRP A 229 -5.27 -24.30 1.92
CA TRP A 229 -5.29 -23.35 0.80
C TRP A 229 -6.36 -23.65 -0.26
N LYS A 230 -7.43 -22.86 -0.27
CA LYS A 230 -8.55 -22.98 -1.20
C LYS A 230 -8.39 -21.97 -2.32
N THR A 231 -7.94 -22.39 -3.50
CA THR A 231 -7.66 -21.47 -4.63
C THR A 231 -8.84 -20.56 -5.01
N ALA A 232 -10.07 -21.03 -4.83
CA ALA A 232 -11.28 -20.26 -5.12
C ALA A 232 -11.53 -19.10 -4.15
N VAL A 233 -10.94 -19.14 -2.95
CA VAL A 233 -11.10 -18.14 -1.88
C VAL A 233 -9.80 -17.38 -1.66
N ASP A 234 -8.70 -18.11 -1.50
CA ASP A 234 -7.38 -17.58 -1.15
C ASP A 234 -6.57 -17.11 -2.38
N GLY A 235 -7.07 -17.36 -3.59
CA GLY A 235 -6.35 -17.10 -4.84
C GLY A 235 -5.25 -18.14 -5.14
N PRO A 236 -4.34 -17.86 -6.10
CA PRO A 236 -3.27 -18.78 -6.45
C PRO A 236 -2.39 -19.12 -5.24
N ARG A 237 -2.13 -20.41 -5.05
CA ARG A 237 -1.31 -20.87 -3.94
C ARG A 237 0.14 -20.36 -4.06
N PRO A 238 0.74 -19.82 -2.98
CA PRO A 238 2.12 -19.42 -2.98
C PRO A 238 3.07 -20.62 -3.08
N ASP A 239 4.21 -20.42 -3.73
CA ASP A 239 5.36 -21.31 -3.68
C ASP A 239 6.30 -20.93 -2.52
N VAL A 240 6.35 -19.64 -2.19
CA VAL A 240 7.11 -19.07 -1.09
C VAL A 240 6.18 -18.23 -0.22
N TRP A 241 6.33 -18.36 1.09
CA TRP A 241 5.68 -17.49 2.06
C TRP A 241 6.74 -16.66 2.79
N SER A 242 6.55 -15.35 2.80
CA SER A 242 7.39 -14.42 3.55
C SER A 242 6.52 -13.61 4.52
N PRO A 243 6.14 -14.20 5.67
CA PRO A 243 5.44 -13.46 6.72
C PRO A 243 6.37 -12.39 7.34
N ALA A 244 5.85 -11.53 8.20
CA ALA A 244 6.68 -10.61 8.96
C ALA A 244 7.39 -11.28 10.15
N SER A 245 6.90 -12.44 10.61
CA SER A 245 7.54 -13.24 11.67
C SER A 245 7.48 -14.73 11.40
N HIS A 246 8.53 -15.49 11.73
CA HIS A 246 8.54 -16.95 11.66
C HIS A 246 7.51 -17.61 12.60
N VAL A 247 7.05 -16.92 13.65
CA VAL A 247 6.06 -17.45 14.61
C VAL A 247 4.78 -17.89 13.89
N TRP A 248 4.44 -17.25 12.77
CA TRP A 248 3.31 -17.66 11.95
C TRP A 248 3.44 -19.07 11.38
N LEU A 249 4.65 -19.53 11.05
CA LEU A 249 4.87 -20.91 10.60
C LEU A 249 4.61 -21.92 11.72
N GLN A 250 5.01 -21.60 12.95
CA GLN A 250 4.74 -22.45 14.11
C GLN A 250 3.23 -22.63 14.32
N ILE A 251 2.49 -21.52 14.29
CA ILE A 251 1.02 -21.53 14.39
C ILE A 251 0.40 -22.28 13.22
N ALA A 252 0.85 -22.04 11.98
CA ALA A 252 0.34 -22.72 10.78
C ALA A 252 0.47 -24.25 10.88
N ARG A 253 1.63 -24.74 11.35
CA ARG A 253 1.91 -26.17 11.52
C ARG A 253 1.08 -26.80 12.61
N GLN A 254 0.91 -26.07 13.72
CA GLN A 254 0.09 -26.50 14.86
C GLN A 254 -1.39 -26.63 14.45
N ARG A 255 -1.91 -25.63 13.73
CA ARG A 255 -3.31 -25.55 13.28
C ARG A 255 -3.61 -26.28 11.97
N ALA A 256 -2.61 -26.92 11.36
CA ALA A 256 -2.81 -27.62 10.10
C ALA A 256 -3.94 -28.66 10.19
N VAL A 257 -4.95 -28.53 9.33
CA VAL A 257 -6.20 -29.32 9.39
C VAL A 257 -6.00 -30.82 9.20
N ASN A 258 -4.88 -31.24 8.63
CA ASN A 258 -4.47 -32.64 8.48
C ASN A 258 -2.96 -32.74 8.21
N SER A 259 -2.42 -33.97 8.21
CA SER A 259 -1.00 -34.24 7.94
C SER A 259 -0.53 -33.73 6.58
N ARG A 260 -1.33 -33.90 5.51
CA ARG A 260 -0.96 -33.44 4.16
C ARG A 260 -0.79 -31.92 4.11
N THR A 261 -1.65 -31.17 4.80
CA THR A 261 -1.52 -29.72 4.94
C THR A 261 -0.27 -29.35 5.75
N ARG A 262 0.05 -30.11 6.79
CA ARG A 262 1.26 -29.90 7.60
C ARG A 262 2.55 -30.18 6.81
N ASP A 263 2.56 -31.18 5.93
CA ASP A 263 3.74 -31.59 5.14
C ASP A 263 4.13 -30.55 4.07
N VAL A 264 3.18 -29.71 3.67
CA VAL A 264 3.41 -28.54 2.81
C VAL A 264 4.27 -27.48 3.51
N LEU A 265 4.13 -27.35 4.82
CA LEU A 265 4.85 -26.37 5.62
C LEU A 265 6.21 -26.97 6.02
N PRO A 266 7.34 -26.27 5.79
CA PRO A 266 8.62 -26.77 6.26
C PRO A 266 8.68 -26.80 7.80
N PRO A 267 9.57 -27.60 8.41
CA PRO A 267 9.69 -27.70 9.86
C PRO A 267 10.26 -26.44 10.52
N SER A 268 10.98 -25.60 9.78
CA SER A 268 11.53 -24.33 10.24
C SER A 268 11.36 -23.23 9.20
N ALA A 269 11.27 -21.99 9.67
CA ALA A 269 11.34 -20.83 8.80
C ALA A 269 12.81 -20.67 8.41
N GLY A 270 13.10 -20.55 7.11
CA GLY A 270 14.47 -20.35 6.64
C GLY A 270 15.07 -19.03 7.14
N ALA A 271 16.18 -18.61 6.54
CA ALA A 271 16.83 -17.36 6.92
C ALA A 271 15.93 -16.13 6.74
N SER A 272 16.05 -15.18 7.68
CA SER A 272 15.53 -13.82 7.61
C SER A 272 16.14 -13.05 6.45
N ILE A 273 15.32 -12.26 5.75
CA ILE A 273 15.82 -11.33 4.72
C ILE A 273 16.07 -9.92 5.29
N VAL A 274 15.32 -9.53 6.32
CA VAL A 274 15.46 -8.28 7.08
C VAL A 274 14.85 -8.46 8.47
N THR A 275 15.07 -7.50 9.37
CA THR A 275 14.40 -7.48 10.68
C THR A 275 13.78 -6.11 10.97
N SER A 276 12.77 -6.10 11.83
CA SER A 276 12.17 -4.88 12.38
C SER A 276 11.67 -5.16 13.82
N PRO A 277 12.27 -4.55 14.85
CA PRO A 277 11.81 -4.71 16.23
C PRO A 277 10.39 -4.17 16.41
N LEU A 278 9.59 -4.79 17.27
CA LEU A 278 8.34 -4.18 17.73
C LEU A 278 8.64 -2.99 18.64
N THR A 279 7.93 -1.88 18.41
CA THR A 279 8.05 -0.63 19.16
C THR A 279 6.70 -0.21 19.73
N ILE A 280 6.76 0.65 20.74
CA ILE A 280 5.63 1.50 21.13
C ILE A 280 5.90 2.87 20.53
N ALA A 281 5.16 3.22 19.48
CA ALA A 281 5.28 4.51 18.83
C ALA A 281 4.27 5.50 19.42
N MET A 282 4.72 6.71 19.73
CA MET A 282 3.87 7.78 20.27
C MET A 282 4.08 9.07 19.47
N PRO A 283 3.08 9.95 19.34
CA PRO A 283 3.31 11.31 18.87
C PRO A 283 4.47 11.96 19.64
N GLU A 284 5.46 12.51 18.94
CA GLU A 284 6.72 13.00 19.53
C GLU A 284 6.51 13.96 20.71
N PRO A 285 5.56 14.92 20.69
CA PRO A 285 5.29 15.79 21.84
C PRO A 285 4.82 15.02 23.09
N ALA A 286 4.06 13.92 22.92
CA ALA A 286 3.64 13.07 24.02
C ALA A 286 4.80 12.21 24.53
N ALA A 287 5.60 11.64 23.63
CA ALA A 287 6.79 10.86 23.97
C ALA A 287 7.81 11.67 24.78
N LYS A 288 8.06 12.93 24.39
CA LYS A 288 8.96 13.84 25.10
C LYS A 288 8.51 14.11 26.55
N LYS A 289 7.20 14.19 26.81
CA LYS A 289 6.67 14.32 28.18
C LYS A 289 6.98 13.09 29.04
N LEU A 290 7.17 11.93 28.42
CA LEU A 290 7.60 10.70 29.08
C LEU A 290 9.13 10.55 29.15
N GLY A 291 9.89 11.52 28.63
CA GLY A 291 11.35 11.55 28.68
C GLY A 291 12.06 10.96 27.47
N TRP A 292 11.37 10.78 26.34
CA TRP A 292 12.03 10.44 25.07
C TRP A 292 13.02 11.54 24.64
N PRO A 293 14.21 11.22 24.10
CA PRO A 293 14.69 9.87 23.75
C PRO A 293 15.47 9.13 24.84
N ASP A 294 15.74 9.76 25.98
CA ASP A 294 16.70 9.24 26.97
C ASP A 294 16.09 8.19 27.91
N LYS A 295 14.77 8.23 28.12
CA LYS A 295 14.06 7.25 28.95
C LYS A 295 13.55 6.09 28.11
N LYS A 296 13.71 4.88 28.66
CA LYS A 296 13.02 3.68 28.20
C LYS A 296 11.64 3.60 28.85
N ILE A 297 10.71 2.95 28.16
CA ILE A 297 9.43 2.53 28.75
C ILE A 297 9.33 1.02 28.69
N SER A 298 8.64 0.44 29.65
CA SER A 298 8.34 -0.98 29.72
C SER A 298 6.93 -1.27 29.19
N TRP A 299 6.65 -2.56 28.97
CA TRP A 299 5.29 -3.02 28.75
C TRP A 299 4.38 -2.77 29.98
N GLN A 300 4.95 -2.73 31.18
CA GLN A 300 4.23 -2.36 32.40
C GLN A 300 3.89 -0.87 32.40
N ASP A 301 4.82 0.01 32.00
CA ASP A 301 4.54 1.44 31.82
C ASP A 301 3.42 1.67 30.80
N LEU A 302 3.40 0.90 29.70
CA LEU A 302 2.31 0.96 28.73
C LEU A 302 0.97 0.52 29.35
N ALA A 303 0.95 -0.55 30.15
CA ALA A 303 -0.26 -1.00 30.83
C ALA A 303 -0.77 0.06 31.83
N ASP A 304 0.14 0.71 32.56
CA ASP A 304 -0.19 1.81 33.47
C ASP A 304 -0.73 3.02 32.72
N LEU A 305 -0.15 3.38 31.57
CA LEU A 305 -0.67 4.42 30.69
C LEU A 305 -2.05 4.05 30.14
N ALA A 306 -2.25 2.81 29.70
CA ALA A 306 -3.51 2.28 29.19
C ALA A 306 -4.64 2.28 30.25
N SER A 307 -4.30 2.20 31.54
CA SER A 307 -5.28 2.32 32.62
C SER A 307 -5.82 3.75 32.81
N ARG A 308 -5.17 4.77 32.23
CA ARG A 308 -5.55 6.17 32.41
C ARG A 308 -6.75 6.53 31.54
N PRO A 309 -7.74 7.27 32.07
CA PRO A 309 -8.87 7.75 31.28
C PRO A 309 -8.40 8.52 30.04
N GLY A 310 -9.00 8.20 28.89
CA GLY A 310 -8.71 8.87 27.61
C GLY A 310 -7.44 8.41 26.89
N PHE A 311 -6.66 7.48 27.46
CA PHE A 311 -5.55 6.87 26.72
C PHE A 311 -6.07 5.99 25.58
N LYS A 312 -5.61 6.25 24.37
CA LYS A 312 -6.03 5.56 23.14
C LYS A 312 -4.85 4.76 22.57
N LEU A 313 -4.95 3.43 22.64
CA LEU A 313 -3.94 2.52 22.11
C LEU A 313 -4.35 1.99 20.74
N GLY A 314 -3.49 2.18 19.74
CA GLY A 314 -3.60 1.49 18.46
C GLY A 314 -2.90 0.14 18.54
N LYS A 315 -3.66 -0.96 18.45
CA LYS A 315 -3.12 -2.32 18.47
C LYS A 315 -3.97 -3.18 17.53
N THR A 316 -3.31 -3.77 16.54
CA THR A 316 -3.94 -4.67 15.55
C THR A 316 -4.39 -6.00 16.16
N ASN A 317 -5.22 -6.74 15.43
CA ASN A 317 -5.71 -8.06 15.82
C ASN A 317 -4.58 -9.11 15.75
N PRO A 318 -4.25 -9.81 16.85
CA PRO A 318 -3.16 -10.79 16.89
C PRO A 318 -3.42 -12.06 16.08
N GLU A 319 -4.64 -12.31 15.60
CA GLU A 319 -4.93 -13.44 14.71
C GLU A 319 -4.61 -13.16 13.24
N TYR A 320 -4.35 -11.89 12.89
CA TYR A 320 -4.17 -11.39 11.53
C TYR A 320 -2.83 -10.69 11.35
N SER A 321 -2.45 -9.87 12.33
CA SER A 321 -1.35 -8.93 12.23
C SER A 321 -0.17 -9.28 13.14
N THR A 322 1.05 -9.16 12.62
CA THR A 322 2.28 -9.52 13.34
C THR A 322 2.55 -8.58 14.51
N SER A 323 2.39 -7.27 14.33
CA SER A 323 2.52 -6.29 15.43
C SER A 323 1.53 -6.57 16.56
N GLY A 324 0.28 -6.92 16.22
CA GLY A 324 -0.75 -7.32 17.18
C GLY A 324 -0.40 -8.59 17.93
N LEU A 325 0.06 -9.62 17.22
CA LEU A 325 0.52 -10.88 17.80
C LEU A 325 1.69 -10.62 18.75
N ASN A 326 2.68 -9.87 18.28
CA ASN A 326 3.87 -9.56 19.04
C ASN A 326 3.56 -8.71 20.28
N ALA A 327 2.66 -7.72 20.16
CA ALA A 327 2.23 -6.90 21.30
C ALA A 327 1.42 -7.71 22.32
N THR A 328 0.56 -8.63 21.86
CA THR A 328 -0.18 -9.54 22.76
C THR A 328 0.78 -10.46 23.49
N PHE A 329 1.71 -11.06 22.77
CA PHE A 329 2.73 -11.90 23.37
C PHE A 329 3.55 -11.14 24.41
N ALA A 330 4.01 -9.95 24.06
CA ALA A 330 4.82 -9.14 24.94
C ALA A 330 4.03 -8.67 26.18
N SER A 331 2.73 -8.41 26.06
CA SER A 331 1.89 -8.05 27.20
C SER A 331 1.71 -9.19 28.21
N PHE A 332 1.65 -10.45 27.76
CA PHE A 332 1.67 -11.62 28.64
C PHE A 332 3.06 -11.82 29.28
N TYR A 333 4.14 -11.74 28.51
CA TYR A 333 5.51 -11.86 29.03
C TYR A 333 5.86 -10.79 30.07
N ALA A 334 5.36 -9.56 29.89
CA ALA A 334 5.57 -8.48 30.84
C ALA A 334 5.06 -8.79 32.26
N GLN A 335 4.17 -9.78 32.41
CA GLN A 335 3.57 -10.15 33.69
C GLN A 335 4.25 -11.33 34.37
N THR A 336 5.03 -12.13 33.64
CA THR A 336 5.74 -13.28 34.22
C THR A 336 6.96 -12.85 35.03
N GLY A 337 7.43 -11.60 34.85
CA GLY A 337 8.60 -11.07 35.55
C GLY A 337 9.90 -11.82 35.24
N THR A 338 9.94 -12.59 34.14
CA THR A 338 11.12 -13.37 33.71
C THR A 338 11.25 -13.35 32.18
N SER A 339 12.45 -13.55 31.65
CA SER A 339 12.70 -13.89 30.23
C SER A 339 12.42 -15.34 29.87
N SER A 340 12.21 -16.19 30.87
CA SER A 340 11.99 -17.63 30.64
C SER A 340 10.68 -17.88 29.91
N GLU A 341 10.60 -19.07 29.32
CA GLU A 341 9.48 -19.53 28.50
C GLU A 341 8.12 -19.25 29.16
N LEU A 342 7.26 -18.50 28.47
CA LEU A 342 5.86 -18.37 28.82
C LEU A 342 5.19 -19.74 28.77
N THR A 343 4.53 -20.11 29.85
CA THR A 343 3.84 -21.39 29.97
C THR A 343 2.33 -21.20 29.83
N THR A 344 1.63 -22.30 29.58
CA THR A 344 0.15 -22.32 29.55
C THR A 344 -0.43 -21.89 30.89
N ALA A 345 0.20 -22.26 32.02
CA ALA A 345 -0.21 -21.83 33.36
C ALA A 345 -0.21 -20.30 33.49
N ASN A 346 0.81 -19.62 32.97
CA ASN A 346 0.90 -18.16 33.04
C ASN A 346 -0.23 -17.45 32.28
N LEU A 347 -0.72 -18.04 31.19
CA LEU A 347 -1.86 -17.50 30.41
C LEU A 347 -3.17 -17.53 31.20
N HIS A 348 -3.31 -18.46 32.14
CA HIS A 348 -4.52 -18.69 32.93
C HIS A 348 -4.48 -18.06 34.32
N GLU A 349 -3.37 -17.43 34.71
CA GLU A 349 -3.27 -16.67 35.96
C GLU A 349 -4.20 -15.45 35.93
N GLU A 350 -5.09 -15.34 36.92
CA GLU A 350 -6.08 -14.27 37.02
C GLU A 350 -5.45 -12.87 37.00
N ALA A 351 -4.35 -12.69 37.73
CA ALA A 351 -3.62 -11.43 37.77
C ALA A 351 -3.05 -11.03 36.39
N THR A 352 -2.52 -12.00 35.64
CA THR A 352 -2.01 -11.79 34.29
C THR A 352 -3.15 -11.42 33.34
N GLN A 353 -4.25 -12.18 33.36
CA GLN A 353 -5.42 -11.90 32.54
C GLN A 353 -6.02 -10.52 32.84
N GLN A 354 -6.11 -10.11 34.10
CA GLN A 354 -6.67 -8.82 34.49
C GLN A 354 -5.85 -7.64 33.98
N LYS A 355 -4.52 -7.77 33.99
CA LYS A 355 -3.63 -6.73 33.44
C LYS A 355 -3.69 -6.67 31.93
N VAL A 356 -3.69 -7.82 31.25
CA VAL A 356 -3.88 -7.88 29.79
C VAL A 356 -5.25 -7.26 29.43
N ARG A 357 -6.35 -7.63 30.10
CA ARG A 357 -7.67 -6.99 29.93
C ARG A 357 -7.60 -5.48 30.08
N THR A 358 -6.89 -4.97 31.08
CA THR A 358 -6.73 -3.51 31.29
C THR A 358 -6.06 -2.86 30.08
N MET A 359 -5.02 -3.47 29.52
CA MET A 359 -4.37 -2.97 28.30
C MET A 359 -5.31 -3.07 27.08
N GLU A 360 -6.01 -4.18 26.91
CA GLU A 360 -6.96 -4.38 25.80
C GLU A 360 -8.11 -3.38 25.83
N LYS A 361 -8.59 -2.96 27.01
CA LYS A 361 -9.66 -1.94 27.13
C LYS A 361 -9.30 -0.58 26.51
N ALA A 362 -8.02 -0.21 26.52
CA ALA A 362 -7.53 1.03 25.92
C ALA A 362 -7.44 0.97 24.38
N VAL A 363 -7.60 -0.23 23.81
CA VAL A 363 -7.59 -0.39 22.35
C VAL A 363 -8.82 0.29 21.74
N VAL A 364 -8.56 1.12 20.72
CA VAL A 364 -9.60 1.92 20.07
C VAL A 364 -10.52 1.08 19.17
N HIS A 365 -9.91 0.15 18.45
CA HIS A 365 -10.47 -0.96 17.69
C HIS A 365 -9.29 -1.88 17.35
N TYR A 366 -9.54 -3.13 16.99
CA TYR A 366 -8.51 -4.00 16.41
C TYR A 366 -8.40 -3.73 14.90
N GLY A 367 -7.49 -4.36 14.18
CA GLY A 367 -7.35 -4.17 12.73
C GLY A 367 -6.43 -5.22 12.14
N ASP A 368 -6.62 -5.55 10.87
CA ASP A 368 -5.79 -6.50 10.13
C ASP A 368 -4.32 -6.03 9.99
N THR A 369 -4.14 -4.72 9.94
CA THR A 369 -2.86 -4.06 9.65
C THR A 369 -2.68 -2.76 10.43
N THR A 370 -1.43 -2.37 10.63
CA THR A 370 -1.07 -1.08 11.25
C THR A 370 -1.38 0.11 10.35
N LEU A 371 -1.57 -0.14 9.05
CA LEU A 371 -1.75 0.86 8.00
C LEU A 371 -2.89 1.83 8.32
N THR A 372 -4.03 1.30 8.78
CA THR A 372 -5.23 2.08 9.10
C THR A 372 -4.97 3.10 10.20
N TYR A 373 -4.31 2.69 11.29
CA TYR A 373 -3.99 3.60 12.39
C TYR A 373 -3.06 4.72 11.96
N LEU A 374 -2.02 4.39 11.19
CA LEU A 374 -1.05 5.39 10.75
C LEU A 374 -1.66 6.34 9.71
N ALA A 375 -2.48 5.83 8.79
CA ALA A 375 -3.22 6.66 7.84
C ALA A 375 -4.16 7.64 8.55
N ASN A 376 -4.95 7.17 9.52
CA ASN A 376 -5.83 8.01 10.30
C ASN A 376 -5.04 9.01 11.14
N LEU A 377 -3.98 8.58 11.82
CA LEU A 377 -3.10 9.50 12.55
C LEU A 377 -2.55 10.60 11.64
N ARG A 378 -2.16 10.26 10.41
CA ARG A 378 -1.69 11.24 9.43
C ARG A 378 -2.79 12.23 9.04
N ARG A 379 -4.02 11.78 8.77
CA ARG A 379 -5.14 12.69 8.47
C ARG A 379 -5.41 13.67 9.62
N TYR A 380 -5.39 13.17 10.85
CA TYR A 380 -5.52 14.02 12.04
C TYR A 380 -4.34 14.98 12.21
N ASP A 381 -3.13 14.55 11.90
CA ASP A 381 -1.95 15.41 11.91
C ASP A 381 -2.05 16.54 10.88
N ASP A 382 -2.51 16.23 9.67
CA ASP A 382 -2.75 17.23 8.62
C ASP A 382 -3.82 18.27 9.04
N ALA A 383 -4.74 17.89 9.95
CA ALA A 383 -5.72 18.79 10.59
C ALA A 383 -5.23 19.44 11.90
N GLY A 384 -3.98 19.21 12.32
CA GLY A 384 -3.41 19.74 13.57
C GLY A 384 -3.93 19.07 14.84
N GLN A 385 -4.50 17.87 14.73
CA GLN A 385 -5.21 17.14 15.78
C GLN A 385 -4.63 15.74 16.05
N ALA A 386 -3.37 15.47 15.69
CA ALA A 386 -2.73 14.14 15.85
C ALA A 386 -2.95 13.53 17.25
N ALA A 387 -2.83 14.35 18.30
CA ALA A 387 -2.99 13.92 19.69
C ALA A 387 -4.43 13.50 20.07
N ALA A 388 -5.44 13.88 19.29
CA ALA A 388 -6.83 13.50 19.53
C ALA A 388 -7.14 12.07 19.06
N TYR A 389 -6.39 11.52 18.10
CA TYR A 389 -6.64 10.21 17.53
C TYR A 389 -6.03 9.07 18.36
N LEU A 390 -4.71 9.06 18.57
CA LEU A 390 -3.99 8.01 19.29
C LEU A 390 -2.98 8.58 20.27
N SER A 391 -2.89 7.96 21.45
CA SER A 391 -1.86 8.24 22.45
C SER A 391 -0.59 7.44 22.18
N ALA A 392 -0.75 6.18 21.76
CA ALA A 392 0.34 5.28 21.37
C ALA A 392 -0.16 4.24 20.36
N VAL A 393 0.75 3.63 19.61
CA VAL A 393 0.47 2.53 18.69
C VAL A 393 1.60 1.50 18.75
N THR A 394 1.26 0.21 18.78
CA THR A 394 2.25 -0.87 18.68
C THR A 394 2.51 -1.18 17.21
N VAL A 395 3.70 -0.86 16.72
CA VAL A 395 4.11 -1.03 15.32
C VAL A 395 5.56 -1.45 15.23
N GLU A 396 5.93 -2.08 14.12
CA GLU A 396 7.32 -2.35 13.79
C GLU A 396 8.12 -1.04 13.58
N GLU A 397 9.41 -1.04 13.93
CA GLU A 397 10.30 0.13 13.86
C GLU A 397 10.37 0.75 12.45
N ASN A 398 10.43 -0.08 11.41
CA ASN A 398 10.39 0.37 10.02
C ASN A 398 9.14 1.22 9.73
N SER A 399 8.00 0.93 10.38
CA SER A 399 6.79 1.72 10.19
C SER A 399 6.87 3.11 10.80
N VAL A 400 7.55 3.27 11.93
CA VAL A 400 7.85 4.59 12.51
C VAL A 400 8.71 5.42 11.56
N VAL A 401 9.78 4.80 11.04
CA VAL A 401 10.72 5.45 10.12
C VAL A 401 10.01 5.88 8.84
N ALA A 402 9.27 4.97 8.20
CA ALA A 402 8.55 5.26 6.97
C ALA A 402 7.46 6.33 7.18
N TYR A 403 6.72 6.29 8.30
CA TYR A 403 5.76 7.35 8.65
C TYR A 403 6.43 8.73 8.70
N ASN A 404 7.53 8.83 9.43
CA ASN A 404 8.30 10.07 9.57
C ASN A 404 8.96 10.53 8.27
N MET A 405 9.16 9.64 7.31
CA MET A 405 9.62 9.93 5.94
C MET A 405 8.48 10.33 4.98
N GLY A 406 7.25 10.42 5.46
CA GLY A 406 6.09 10.90 4.69
C GLY A 406 5.26 9.80 4.01
N TYR A 407 5.42 8.53 4.40
CA TYR A 407 4.51 7.44 4.01
C TYR A 407 3.35 7.36 5.02
N PRO A 408 2.13 7.84 4.70
CA PRO A 408 1.04 7.98 5.68
C PRO A 408 0.72 6.71 6.46
N CYS A 409 0.80 5.54 5.81
CA CYS A 409 0.48 4.26 6.41
C CYS A 409 1.69 3.58 7.07
N GLY A 410 2.83 4.26 7.20
CA GLY A 410 4.07 3.68 7.74
C GLY A 410 4.70 2.61 6.86
N VAL A 411 4.27 2.45 5.60
CA VAL A 411 4.91 1.54 4.64
C VAL A 411 4.71 2.12 3.25
N ARG A 412 5.44 1.59 2.25
CA ARG A 412 5.07 1.84 0.86
C ARG A 412 3.91 0.93 0.48
N SER A 413 2.74 1.51 0.26
CA SER A 413 1.53 0.80 -0.14
C SER A 413 0.78 1.55 -1.25
N GLN A 414 0.04 0.80 -2.08
CA GLN A 414 -0.87 1.32 -3.10
C GLN A 414 -2.30 1.49 -2.58
N GLU A 415 -2.57 1.11 -1.33
CA GLU A 415 -3.87 1.30 -0.68
C GLU A 415 -4.27 2.79 -0.69
N PRO A 416 -5.57 3.11 -0.84
CA PRO A 416 -6.07 4.49 -0.79
C PRO A 416 -5.58 5.22 0.46
N GLY A 417 -5.03 6.43 0.27
CA GLY A 417 -4.46 7.24 1.36
C GLY A 417 -3.05 6.85 1.81
N CYS A 418 -2.44 5.79 1.26
CA CYS A 418 -1.09 5.35 1.65
C CYS A 418 0.04 5.84 0.74
N ALA A 419 -0.27 6.56 -0.34
CA ALA A 419 0.73 7.12 -1.23
C ALA A 419 1.68 8.08 -0.49
N LYS A 420 2.97 8.04 -0.84
CA LYS A 420 3.96 8.93 -0.20
C LYS A 420 3.60 10.39 -0.46
N THR A 421 3.54 11.15 0.61
CA THR A 421 3.27 12.60 0.59
C THR A 421 4.55 13.39 0.36
N LYS A 422 4.44 14.57 -0.28
CA LYS A 422 5.59 15.48 -0.50
C LYS A 422 6.12 16.09 0.79
N LYS A 423 5.24 16.27 1.79
CA LYS A 423 5.58 16.84 3.10
C LYS A 423 5.60 15.72 4.15
N PRO A 424 6.64 15.61 4.98
CA PRO A 424 6.60 14.72 6.14
C PRO A 424 5.48 15.16 7.10
N PRO A 425 5.06 14.29 8.04
CA PRO A 425 4.09 14.66 9.06
C PRO A 425 4.61 15.84 9.91
N SER A 426 3.71 16.72 10.32
CA SER A 426 3.99 17.81 11.26
C SER A 426 4.28 17.26 12.65
N THR A 427 3.52 16.24 13.07
CA THR A 427 3.74 15.48 14.29
C THR A 427 4.39 14.13 13.95
N LYS A 428 5.70 14.04 14.15
CA LYS A 428 6.42 12.78 13.99
C LYS A 428 6.03 11.77 15.07
N LEU A 429 6.27 10.51 14.76
CA LEU A 429 6.25 9.42 15.73
C LEU A 429 7.62 9.22 16.37
N ALA A 430 7.64 8.99 17.67
CA ALA A 430 8.81 8.61 18.44
C ALA A 430 8.66 7.15 18.89
N ALA A 431 9.62 6.31 18.52
CA ALA A 431 9.69 4.92 18.91
C ALA A 431 10.34 4.77 20.29
N PHE A 432 9.70 3.98 21.14
CA PHE A 432 10.34 3.33 22.27
C PHE A 432 10.49 1.84 21.97
N HIS A 433 11.66 1.27 22.30
CA HIS A 433 11.86 -0.18 22.34
C HIS A 433 11.53 -0.69 23.74
N PRO A 434 10.35 -1.33 23.93
CA PRO A 434 9.92 -1.69 25.26
C PRO A 434 10.81 -2.76 25.89
N THR A 435 11.11 -2.60 27.17
CA THR A 435 11.90 -3.56 27.97
C THR A 435 11.17 -3.91 29.26
N ASN A 436 11.23 -5.16 29.71
CA ASN A 436 10.81 -5.52 31.06
C ASN A 436 11.90 -5.16 32.10
N ALA A 437 11.56 -5.27 33.39
CA ALA A 437 12.43 -4.86 34.52
C ALA A 437 13.84 -5.49 34.49
N ASP A 438 13.99 -6.69 33.91
CA ASP A 438 15.27 -7.41 33.79
C ASP A 438 16.05 -7.11 32.50
N GLY A 439 15.64 -6.12 31.71
CA GLY A 439 16.26 -5.79 30.42
C GLY A 439 15.88 -6.73 29.27
N VAL A 440 14.99 -7.69 29.54
CA VAL A 440 14.39 -8.60 28.58
C VAL A 440 13.45 -7.82 27.67
N GLY A 441 13.64 -7.97 26.37
CA GLY A 441 13.21 -7.00 25.38
C GLY A 441 11.89 -7.26 24.68
N THR A 442 11.96 -6.99 23.38
CA THR A 442 10.85 -6.95 22.44
C THR A 442 10.87 -8.19 21.55
N ILE A 443 9.79 -8.43 20.80
CA ILE A 443 9.81 -9.41 19.71
C ILE A 443 10.29 -8.73 18.45
N TYR A 444 11.08 -9.46 17.68
CA TYR A 444 11.55 -9.04 16.39
C TYR A 444 10.67 -9.66 15.31
N SER A 445 10.11 -8.81 14.44
CA SER A 445 9.62 -9.26 13.15
C SER A 445 10.85 -9.57 12.30
N ASP A 446 11.10 -10.85 12.03
CA ASP A 446 12.33 -11.36 11.43
C ASP A 446 12.19 -11.68 9.93
N HIS A 447 11.03 -11.39 9.34
CA HIS A 447 10.73 -11.48 7.91
C HIS A 447 11.43 -12.66 7.20
N PRO A 448 11.09 -13.92 7.53
CA PRO A 448 11.75 -15.07 6.92
C PRO A 448 11.34 -15.22 5.45
N TYR A 449 12.18 -15.92 4.68
CA TYR A 449 11.84 -16.39 3.33
C TYR A 449 11.60 -17.90 3.37
N ILE A 450 10.33 -18.32 3.42
CA ILE A 450 9.92 -19.70 3.65
C ILE A 450 9.49 -20.34 2.34
N THR A 451 10.36 -21.17 1.76
CA THR A 451 10.00 -22.00 0.60
C THR A 451 9.08 -23.14 1.06
N LEU A 452 7.88 -23.25 0.48
CA LEU A 452 6.94 -24.33 0.79
C LEU A 452 7.39 -25.65 0.16
N SER A 453 6.88 -26.77 0.65
CA SER A 453 7.15 -28.09 0.05
C SER A 453 6.33 -28.28 -1.24
N GLY A 454 6.85 -29.12 -2.15
CA GLY A 454 6.13 -29.55 -3.36
C GLY A 454 6.40 -28.73 -4.63
N LEU A 455 7.38 -27.82 -4.63
CA LEU A 455 7.77 -27.06 -5.82
C LEU A 455 8.42 -27.96 -6.88
N SER A 456 8.31 -27.55 -8.15
CA SER A 456 9.15 -28.08 -9.23
C SER A 456 10.62 -27.68 -9.01
N ASP A 457 11.56 -28.43 -9.59
CA ASP A 457 12.99 -28.14 -9.41
C ASP A 457 13.41 -26.79 -10.03
N ALA A 458 12.75 -26.38 -11.12
CA ALA A 458 12.89 -25.05 -11.69
C ALA A 458 12.53 -23.96 -10.66
N LYS A 459 11.35 -24.06 -10.04
CA LYS A 459 10.89 -23.11 -9.02
C LYS A 459 11.75 -23.14 -7.76
N LYS A 460 12.17 -24.31 -7.27
CA LYS A 460 13.07 -24.43 -6.10
C LYS A 460 14.38 -23.68 -6.34
N THR A 461 14.97 -23.86 -7.52
CA THR A 461 16.24 -23.22 -7.88
C THR A 461 16.09 -21.70 -7.94
N VAL A 462 15.03 -21.21 -8.60
CA VAL A 462 14.75 -19.78 -8.72
C VAL A 462 14.39 -19.17 -7.37
N ALA A 463 13.68 -19.88 -6.50
CA ALA A 463 13.38 -19.43 -5.15
C ALA A 463 14.66 -19.27 -4.30
N ALA A 464 15.60 -20.20 -4.42
CA ALA A 464 16.89 -20.13 -3.71
C ALA A 464 17.76 -19.00 -4.24
N ASP A 465 17.83 -18.81 -5.56
CA ASP A 465 18.59 -17.74 -6.20
C ASP A 465 18.00 -16.36 -5.88
N PHE A 466 16.67 -16.20 -5.94
CA PHE A 466 16.02 -14.96 -5.54
C PHE A 466 16.25 -14.63 -4.05
N ARG A 467 16.24 -15.61 -3.15
CA ARG A 467 16.60 -15.39 -1.74
C ARG A 467 18.06 -14.94 -1.59
N HIS A 468 18.97 -15.51 -2.38
CA HIS A 468 20.36 -15.05 -2.41
C HIS A 468 20.45 -13.60 -2.89
N PHE A 469 19.77 -13.25 -3.99
CA PHE A 469 19.67 -11.88 -4.48
C PHE A 469 19.17 -10.91 -3.39
N LEU A 470 18.10 -11.26 -2.68
CA LEU A 470 17.53 -10.43 -1.60
C LEU A 470 18.51 -10.17 -0.44
N THR A 471 19.47 -11.07 -0.20
CA THR A 471 20.36 -11.01 0.97
C THR A 471 21.78 -10.57 0.63
N ALA A 472 22.23 -10.79 -0.60
CA ALA A 472 23.60 -10.50 -1.05
C ALA A 472 23.72 -9.21 -1.87
N SER A 473 22.67 -8.80 -2.60
CA SER A 473 22.74 -7.61 -3.45
C SER A 473 22.75 -6.32 -2.64
N THR A 474 23.52 -5.33 -3.10
CA THR A 474 23.46 -3.97 -2.53
C THR A 474 22.11 -3.32 -2.82
N ARG A 475 21.53 -3.57 -4.00
CA ARG A 475 20.20 -3.07 -4.38
C ARG A 475 19.11 -3.50 -3.40
N ALA A 476 19.01 -4.78 -3.05
CA ALA A 476 18.01 -5.23 -2.10
C ALA A 476 18.25 -4.64 -0.70
N ARG A 477 19.51 -4.64 -0.24
CA ARG A 477 19.88 -4.04 1.06
C ARG A 477 19.51 -2.56 1.13
N ASP A 478 19.79 -1.78 0.10
CA ASP A 478 19.46 -0.36 0.04
C ASP A 478 17.96 -0.12 -0.04
N ALA A 479 17.22 -0.94 -0.80
CA ALA A 479 15.76 -0.83 -0.90
C ALA A 479 15.07 -1.05 0.44
N PHE A 480 15.51 -2.05 1.21
CA PHE A 480 15.03 -2.28 2.57
C PHE A 480 15.47 -1.20 3.55
N ALA A 481 16.75 -0.81 3.54
CA ALA A 481 17.27 0.26 4.39
C ALA A 481 16.56 1.60 4.15
N ALA A 482 16.17 1.90 2.91
CA ALA A 482 15.45 3.12 2.55
C ALA A 482 14.07 3.25 3.22
N LEU A 483 13.48 2.14 3.68
CA LEU A 483 12.19 2.10 4.37
C LEU A 483 12.31 1.70 5.85
N GLY A 484 13.52 1.81 6.41
CA GLY A 484 13.73 1.63 7.85
C GLY A 484 13.77 0.18 8.31
N PHE A 485 13.99 -0.78 7.42
CA PHE A 485 14.31 -2.14 7.85
C PHE A 485 15.76 -2.24 8.33
N ARG A 486 15.99 -3.08 9.34
CA ARG A 486 17.32 -3.47 9.81
C ARG A 486 17.85 -4.66 8.99
N THR A 487 19.15 -4.92 9.12
CA THR A 487 19.76 -6.13 8.52
C THR A 487 19.14 -7.41 9.12
N PRO A 488 19.34 -8.60 8.52
CA PRO A 488 18.92 -9.87 9.11
C PRO A 488 19.43 -10.10 10.55
N SER A 489 20.57 -9.49 10.91
CA SER A 489 21.17 -9.55 12.24
C SER A 489 20.79 -8.38 13.15
N ALA A 490 19.70 -7.67 12.85
CA ALA A 490 19.22 -6.48 13.58
C ALA A 490 20.19 -5.29 13.64
N GLY A 491 21.16 -5.24 12.72
CA GLY A 491 22.09 -4.13 12.56
C GLY A 491 21.39 -2.87 12.06
N LEU A 492 21.87 -1.70 12.52
CA LEU A 492 21.39 -0.39 12.08
C LEU A 492 21.59 -0.19 10.58
N THR A 493 20.62 0.45 9.94
CA THR A 493 20.68 0.89 8.53
C THR A 493 20.51 2.41 8.44
N ALA A 494 20.78 2.99 7.27
CA ALA A 494 20.95 4.43 7.10
C ALA A 494 19.72 5.30 7.49
N ARG A 495 18.51 4.73 7.55
CA ARG A 495 17.29 5.47 7.92
C ARG A 495 16.86 5.30 9.37
N ILE A 496 17.49 4.38 10.11
CA ILE A 496 17.29 4.27 11.56
C ILE A 496 18.03 5.41 12.23
N THR A 497 17.34 6.51 12.50
CA THR A 497 17.92 7.72 13.07
C THR A 497 16.98 8.41 14.05
N LEU A 498 17.55 9.19 14.98
CA LEU A 498 16.75 9.98 15.92
C LEU A 498 15.83 10.98 15.18
N ALA A 499 16.29 11.54 14.07
CA ALA A 499 15.49 12.43 13.22
C ALA A 499 14.27 11.74 12.59
N ASN A 500 14.34 10.42 12.41
CA ASN A 500 13.24 9.55 11.98
C ASN A 500 12.54 8.87 13.16
N GLY A 501 12.70 9.39 14.38
CA GLY A 501 11.96 8.96 15.56
C GLY A 501 12.55 7.75 16.27
N VAL A 502 13.74 7.28 15.90
CA VAL A 502 14.34 6.07 16.48
C VAL A 502 15.66 6.38 17.18
N PRO A 503 15.77 6.22 18.50
CA PRO A 503 17.03 6.45 19.23
C PRO A 503 18.10 5.42 18.85
N HIS A 504 19.36 5.85 18.82
CA HIS A 504 20.51 4.96 18.60
C HIS A 504 20.89 4.29 19.94
N GLU A 505 20.05 3.36 20.39
CA GLU A 505 20.30 2.58 21.59
C GLU A 505 20.63 1.13 21.27
N LYS A 506 21.29 0.44 22.22
CA LYS A 506 21.38 -1.02 22.16
C LYS A 506 19.95 -1.57 22.27
N LEU A 507 19.51 -2.28 21.23
CA LEU A 507 18.23 -2.97 21.28
C LEU A 507 18.23 -4.01 22.40
N PRO A 508 17.07 -4.25 23.03
CA PRO A 508 16.98 -5.22 24.10
C PRO A 508 17.00 -6.65 23.54
N ASP A 509 17.36 -7.61 24.39
CA ASP A 509 17.44 -9.02 23.99
C ASP A 509 16.05 -9.55 23.60
N ALA A 510 15.99 -10.42 22.59
CA ALA A 510 14.73 -10.97 22.11
C ALA A 510 14.05 -11.83 23.19
N LEU A 511 12.73 -11.75 23.29
CA LEU A 511 11.95 -12.65 24.14
C LEU A 511 12.13 -14.11 23.68
N GLY A 512 12.20 -15.03 24.64
CA GLY A 512 12.26 -16.47 24.36
C GLY A 512 11.07 -16.91 23.52
N GLN A 513 11.30 -17.78 22.54
CA GLN A 513 10.21 -18.30 21.72
C GLN A 513 9.37 -19.29 22.55
N PRO A 514 8.04 -19.09 22.63
CA PRO A 514 7.14 -20.01 23.31
C PRO A 514 6.99 -21.31 22.50
N SER A 515 6.54 -22.36 23.17
CA SER A 515 6.10 -23.57 22.46
C SER A 515 4.88 -23.30 21.55
N ASN A 516 4.70 -24.14 20.53
CA ASN A 516 3.55 -24.07 19.61
C ASN A 516 2.20 -24.11 20.36
N GLU A 517 2.13 -24.90 21.43
CA GLU A 517 0.93 -25.02 22.27
C GLU A 517 0.61 -23.70 22.98
N VAL A 518 1.62 -23.06 23.57
CA VAL A 518 1.47 -21.77 24.26
C VAL A 518 1.00 -20.69 23.29
N LEU A 519 1.54 -20.63 22.07
CA LEU A 519 1.11 -19.65 21.06
C LEU A 519 -0.36 -19.81 20.68
N ASP A 520 -0.81 -21.05 20.48
CA ASP A 520 -2.18 -21.34 20.11
C ASP A 520 -3.16 -21.02 21.25
N GLN A 521 -2.81 -21.40 22.48
CA GLN A 521 -3.59 -21.06 23.66
C GLN A 521 -3.60 -19.55 23.94
N LEU A 522 -2.51 -18.84 23.69
CA LEU A 522 -2.44 -17.39 23.88
C LEU A 522 -3.47 -16.65 23.02
N LEU A 523 -3.63 -17.04 21.75
CA LEU A 523 -4.67 -16.47 20.88
C LEU A 523 -6.08 -16.79 21.38
N THR A 524 -6.28 -18.00 21.91
CA THR A 524 -7.56 -18.43 22.48
C THR A 524 -7.92 -17.62 23.73
N VAL A 525 -6.96 -17.44 24.65
CA VAL A 525 -7.13 -16.63 25.85
C VAL A 525 -7.36 -15.17 25.47
N TRP A 526 -6.58 -14.62 24.54
CA TRP A 526 -6.74 -13.22 24.10
C TRP A 526 -8.18 -12.91 23.65
N ARG A 527 -8.87 -13.81 22.91
CA ARG A 527 -10.28 -13.59 22.53
C ARG A 527 -11.20 -13.37 23.73
N GLN A 528 -10.87 -13.91 24.90
CA GLN A 528 -11.64 -13.72 26.14
C GLN A 528 -11.27 -12.42 26.86
N LEU A 529 -10.08 -11.87 26.60
CA LEU A 529 -9.55 -10.69 27.27
C LEU A 529 -9.72 -9.41 26.45
N ARG A 530 -9.89 -9.54 25.14
CA ARG A 530 -10.02 -8.42 24.21
C ARG A 530 -11.19 -7.52 24.57
N LYS A 531 -11.13 -6.27 24.14
CA LYS A 531 -12.26 -5.35 24.27
C LYS A 531 -13.46 -5.90 23.49
N PRO A 532 -14.64 -6.08 24.11
CA PRO A 532 -15.84 -6.51 23.39
C PRO A 532 -16.24 -5.53 22.30
N ALA A 533 -17.09 -5.98 21.37
CA ALA A 533 -17.62 -5.19 20.27
C ALA A 533 -19.14 -5.01 20.42
N ASN A 534 -19.61 -3.84 19.97
CA ASN A 534 -21.02 -3.45 19.88
C ASN A 534 -21.24 -2.96 18.44
N VAL A 535 -21.66 -3.88 17.57
CA VAL A 535 -21.59 -3.71 16.11
C VAL A 535 -22.97 -3.78 15.47
N LEU A 536 -23.22 -2.86 14.54
CA LEU A 536 -24.37 -2.91 13.65
C LEU A 536 -23.90 -3.18 12.22
N LEU A 537 -24.30 -4.32 11.65
CA LEU A 537 -24.04 -4.67 10.27
C LEU A 537 -25.17 -4.10 9.40
N ALA A 538 -24.87 -3.28 8.40
CA ALA A 538 -25.84 -2.74 7.45
C ALA A 538 -25.51 -3.29 6.04
N ILE A 539 -26.38 -4.15 5.51
CA ILE A 539 -26.19 -4.83 4.22
C ILE A 539 -27.18 -4.27 3.20
N ASP A 540 -26.63 -3.77 2.09
CA ASP A 540 -27.41 -3.33 0.95
C ASP A 540 -28.11 -4.52 0.29
N THR A 541 -29.40 -4.34 0.03
CA THR A 541 -30.27 -5.31 -0.65
C THR A 541 -30.93 -4.71 -1.89
N SER A 542 -30.41 -3.60 -2.41
CA SER A 542 -30.88 -2.94 -3.63
C SER A 542 -30.91 -3.87 -4.85
N GLY A 543 -31.59 -3.42 -5.91
CA GLY A 543 -31.76 -4.19 -7.13
C GLY A 543 -30.44 -4.57 -7.81
N SER A 544 -29.39 -3.74 -7.67
CA SER A 544 -28.05 -4.01 -8.20
C SER A 544 -27.37 -5.20 -7.54
N MET A 545 -27.76 -5.57 -6.32
CA MET A 545 -27.24 -6.73 -5.61
C MET A 545 -27.70 -8.08 -6.21
N ASP A 546 -28.71 -8.09 -7.10
CA ASP A 546 -29.12 -9.27 -7.87
C ASP A 546 -28.33 -9.47 -9.18
N LEU A 547 -27.44 -8.52 -9.52
CA LEU A 547 -26.52 -8.67 -10.65
C LEU A 547 -25.42 -9.68 -10.33
N ASN A 548 -24.76 -10.22 -11.35
CA ASN A 548 -23.62 -11.11 -11.18
C ASN A 548 -22.37 -10.35 -10.72
N ALA A 549 -21.27 -11.08 -10.49
CA ALA A 549 -20.00 -10.51 -10.02
C ALA A 549 -19.38 -9.45 -10.98
N GLN A 550 -19.81 -9.38 -12.24
CA GLN A 550 -19.35 -8.37 -13.21
C GLN A 550 -20.33 -7.20 -13.37
N GLY A 551 -21.34 -7.08 -12.50
CA GLY A 551 -22.34 -6.02 -12.57
C GLY A 551 -23.31 -6.18 -13.75
N ARG A 552 -23.52 -7.41 -14.24
CA ARG A 552 -24.43 -7.70 -15.36
C ARG A 552 -25.60 -8.54 -14.91
N GLN A 553 -26.66 -8.54 -15.71
CA GLN A 553 -27.79 -9.42 -15.46
C GLN A 553 -27.34 -10.88 -15.52
N ARG A 554 -27.57 -11.60 -14.43
CA ARG A 554 -27.13 -12.98 -14.26
C ARG A 554 -27.90 -13.93 -15.18
N VAL A 555 -27.22 -14.97 -15.65
CA VAL A 555 -27.89 -16.09 -16.31
C VAL A 555 -28.46 -17.07 -15.29
N SER A 556 -29.39 -17.93 -15.71
CA SER A 556 -29.98 -18.93 -14.81
C SER A 556 -28.90 -19.84 -14.20
N GLY A 557 -28.89 -19.96 -12.87
CA GLY A 557 -27.92 -20.75 -12.12
C GLY A 557 -26.61 -20.04 -11.76
N GLU A 558 -26.38 -18.82 -12.25
CA GLU A 558 -25.26 -17.99 -11.83
C GLU A 558 -25.58 -17.27 -10.50
N PRO A 559 -24.66 -17.26 -9.52
CA PRO A 559 -24.87 -16.55 -8.25
C PRO A 559 -24.88 -15.03 -8.46
N SER A 560 -25.79 -14.35 -7.78
CA SER A 560 -25.79 -12.89 -7.65
C SER A 560 -24.73 -12.41 -6.67
N LYS A 561 -24.45 -11.10 -6.68
CA LYS A 561 -23.63 -10.43 -5.66
C LYS A 561 -24.17 -10.67 -4.24
N LEU A 562 -25.49 -10.64 -4.04
CA LEU A 562 -26.12 -10.98 -2.77
C LEU A 562 -25.92 -12.46 -2.39
N ASP A 563 -26.02 -13.39 -3.35
CA ASP A 563 -25.78 -14.82 -3.08
C ASP A 563 -24.34 -15.08 -2.62
N LEU A 564 -23.36 -14.33 -3.14
CA LEU A 564 -21.97 -14.40 -2.69
C LEU A 564 -21.80 -13.89 -1.26
N VAL A 565 -22.49 -12.80 -0.87
CA VAL A 565 -22.51 -12.31 0.52
C VAL A 565 -23.13 -13.35 1.46
N LYS A 566 -24.26 -13.93 1.08
CA LYS A 566 -24.92 -15.00 1.85
C LYS A 566 -24.02 -16.22 2.03
N LYS A 567 -23.35 -16.64 0.96
CA LYS A 567 -22.39 -17.75 1.01
C LYS A 567 -21.22 -17.46 1.96
N ALA A 568 -20.85 -16.19 2.11
CA ALA A 568 -19.79 -15.72 3.00
C ALA A 568 -20.25 -15.36 4.42
N HIS A 569 -21.45 -15.81 4.88
CA HIS A 569 -21.95 -15.51 6.23
C HIS A 569 -20.98 -15.91 7.36
N GLY A 570 -20.20 -16.97 7.19
CA GLY A 570 -19.16 -17.36 8.15
C GLY A 570 -18.12 -16.27 8.33
N ALA A 571 -17.57 -15.73 7.24
CA ALA A 571 -16.61 -14.62 7.30
C ALA A 571 -17.20 -13.33 7.90
N LEU A 572 -18.52 -13.13 7.80
CA LEU A 572 -19.23 -12.01 8.41
C LEU A 572 -19.40 -12.16 9.93
N LEU A 573 -19.56 -13.38 10.45
CA LEU A 573 -19.97 -13.63 11.84
C LEU A 573 -18.90 -14.29 12.71
N ASP A 574 -17.97 -15.07 12.15
CA ASP A 574 -17.05 -15.95 12.90
C ASP A 574 -16.00 -15.19 13.75
N GLY A 575 -15.69 -13.93 13.42
CA GLY A 575 -14.76 -13.12 14.21
C GLY A 575 -15.34 -12.61 15.53
N PHE A 576 -16.66 -12.66 15.71
CA PHE A 576 -17.31 -12.29 16.96
C PHE A 576 -17.26 -13.44 17.98
N THR A 577 -17.13 -13.10 19.24
CA THR A 577 -17.27 -13.94 20.44
C THR A 577 -18.70 -13.91 20.96
N ASP A 578 -19.03 -14.81 21.90
CA ASP A 578 -20.36 -14.89 22.50
C ASP A 578 -20.77 -13.63 23.31
N THR A 579 -19.78 -12.84 23.74
CA THR A 579 -20.00 -11.61 24.51
C THR A 579 -20.14 -10.36 23.66
N ASP A 580 -19.77 -10.40 22.39
CA ASP A 580 -19.96 -9.27 21.49
C ASP A 580 -21.45 -9.09 21.20
N LYS A 581 -21.87 -7.84 21.09
CA LYS A 581 -23.24 -7.48 20.73
C LYS A 581 -23.27 -7.15 19.25
N VAL A 582 -24.11 -7.85 18.49
CA VAL A 582 -24.23 -7.65 17.04
C VAL A 582 -25.71 -7.55 16.68
N GLY A 583 -26.02 -6.62 15.79
CA GLY A 583 -27.30 -6.54 15.09
C GLY A 583 -27.09 -6.47 13.58
N LEU A 584 -28.13 -6.79 12.82
CA LEU A 584 -28.13 -6.74 11.36
C LEU A 584 -29.28 -5.86 10.87
N TRP A 585 -28.97 -4.91 10.00
CA TRP A 585 -29.91 -4.18 9.18
C TRP A 585 -29.71 -4.56 7.73
N HIS A 586 -30.82 -4.68 7.00
CA HIS A 586 -30.80 -4.67 5.56
C HIS A 586 -31.54 -3.42 5.05
N PHE A 587 -31.05 -2.85 3.96
CA PHE A 587 -31.60 -1.60 3.45
C PHE A 587 -31.73 -1.61 1.93
N SER A 588 -32.72 -0.86 1.44
CA SER A 588 -32.95 -0.57 0.03
C SER A 588 -33.45 0.88 -0.14
N ASP A 589 -34.66 1.12 -0.67
CA ASP A 589 -35.30 2.45 -0.76
C ASP A 589 -35.71 3.03 0.61
N ARG A 590 -35.82 2.14 1.60
CA ARG A 590 -35.93 2.42 3.03
C ARG A 590 -35.07 1.40 3.77
N HIS A 591 -34.61 1.74 4.97
CA HIS A 591 -34.05 0.73 5.85
C HIS A 591 -35.20 -0.05 6.49
N THR A 592 -35.09 -1.37 6.56
CA THR A 592 -35.98 -2.18 7.40
C THR A 592 -35.29 -2.28 8.76
N THR A 593 -35.80 -1.61 9.78
CA THR A 593 -35.28 -1.76 11.15
C THR A 593 -35.76 -3.08 11.72
N ASP A 594 -34.96 -4.13 11.60
CA ASP A 594 -35.20 -5.38 12.32
C ASP A 594 -33.89 -6.13 12.54
N GLU A 595 -33.19 -5.75 13.62
CA GLU A 595 -32.68 -6.66 14.65
C GLU A 595 -32.13 -5.81 15.81
N LYS A 596 -32.38 -6.25 17.05
CA LYS A 596 -31.79 -5.61 18.23
C LYS A 596 -30.32 -5.99 18.34
N ILE A 597 -29.46 -5.00 18.58
CA ILE A 597 -28.06 -5.24 18.91
C ILE A 597 -27.99 -6.04 20.23
N THR A 598 -27.64 -7.33 20.12
CA THR A 598 -27.75 -8.29 21.22
C THR A 598 -26.51 -9.16 21.29
N ALA A 599 -26.17 -9.64 22.48
CA ALA A 599 -25.01 -10.52 22.68
C ALA A 599 -25.12 -11.81 21.84
N MET A 600 -24.09 -12.14 21.06
CA MET A 600 -24.04 -13.26 20.11
C MET A 600 -24.39 -14.61 20.73
N GLY A 601 -23.98 -14.84 21.98
CA GLY A 601 -24.24 -16.09 22.72
C GLY A 601 -25.57 -16.11 23.48
N SER A 602 -26.27 -14.98 23.57
CA SER A 602 -27.58 -14.93 24.24
C SER A 602 -28.61 -15.76 23.47
N ARG A 603 -29.54 -16.39 24.19
CA ARG A 603 -30.59 -17.22 23.61
C ARG A 603 -31.95 -16.54 23.68
N ALA A 604 -32.68 -16.54 22.57
CA ALA A 604 -34.06 -16.10 22.52
C ALA A 604 -35.02 -17.19 23.04
N ALA A 605 -36.31 -16.88 23.08
CA ALA A 605 -37.36 -17.79 23.58
C ALA A 605 -37.47 -19.10 22.77
N ASP A 606 -37.03 -19.10 21.50
CA ASP A 606 -37.00 -20.27 20.63
C ASP A 606 -35.77 -21.18 20.86
N GLY A 607 -34.91 -20.82 21.81
CA GLY A 607 -33.73 -21.57 22.19
C GLY A 607 -32.51 -21.35 21.29
N LYS A 608 -32.62 -20.60 20.20
CA LYS A 608 -31.48 -20.28 19.32
C LYS A 608 -30.65 -19.13 19.88
N THR A 609 -29.35 -19.13 19.59
CA THR A 609 -28.47 -18.00 19.93
C THR A 609 -28.64 -16.84 18.95
N GLN A 610 -28.27 -15.63 19.34
CA GLN A 610 -28.27 -14.48 18.42
C GLN A 610 -27.42 -14.75 17.17
N ARG A 611 -26.29 -15.46 17.29
CA ARG A 611 -25.50 -15.90 16.13
C ARG A 611 -26.33 -16.71 15.13
N GLN A 612 -27.15 -17.63 15.62
CA GLN A 612 -27.98 -18.51 14.78
C GLN A 612 -29.14 -17.73 14.14
N HIS A 613 -29.65 -16.69 14.80
CA HIS A 613 -30.64 -15.77 14.22
C HIS A 613 -30.01 -14.94 13.10
N LEU A 614 -28.89 -14.27 13.36
CA LEU A 614 -28.14 -13.51 12.35
C LEU A 614 -27.78 -14.36 11.13
N GLU A 615 -27.33 -15.61 11.32
CA GLU A 615 -27.05 -16.53 10.22
C GLU A 615 -28.32 -16.82 9.39
N ALA A 616 -29.46 -17.04 10.04
CA ALA A 616 -30.72 -17.26 9.36
C ALA A 616 -31.17 -16.00 8.59
N ASP A 617 -31.02 -14.82 9.19
CA ASP A 617 -31.44 -13.55 8.61
C ASP A 617 -30.59 -13.16 7.40
N VAL A 618 -29.26 -13.34 7.47
CA VAL A 618 -28.36 -13.17 6.31
C VAL A 618 -28.80 -14.08 5.17
N ASN A 619 -29.09 -15.36 5.46
CA ASN A 619 -29.53 -16.30 4.43
C ASN A 619 -30.91 -15.96 3.85
N ALA A 620 -31.76 -15.30 4.64
CA ALA A 620 -33.10 -14.87 4.24
C ALA A 620 -33.13 -13.58 3.42
N LEU A 621 -32.04 -12.79 3.36
CA LEU A 621 -32.00 -11.51 2.63
C LEU A 621 -32.53 -11.62 1.20
N THR A 622 -33.42 -10.73 0.79
CA THR A 622 -33.93 -10.69 -0.60
C THR A 622 -33.65 -9.34 -1.22
N LYS A 623 -33.50 -9.32 -2.54
CA LYS A 623 -33.37 -8.07 -3.29
C LYS A 623 -34.64 -7.22 -3.16
N GLU A 624 -34.44 -5.92 -3.13
CA GLU A 624 -35.45 -4.88 -3.14
C GLU A 624 -35.05 -3.80 -4.16
N ALA A 625 -35.56 -2.58 -4.04
CA ALA A 625 -35.48 -1.57 -5.10
C ALA A 625 -34.21 -0.69 -5.02
N GLY A 626 -34.33 0.51 -4.45
CA GLY A 626 -33.28 1.55 -4.49
C GLY A 626 -32.23 1.40 -3.40
N THR A 627 -31.41 2.44 -3.24
CA THR A 627 -30.30 2.49 -2.26
C THR A 627 -30.34 3.78 -1.42
N ALA A 628 -30.82 3.72 -0.18
CA ALA A 628 -30.91 4.82 0.80
C ALA A 628 -29.68 4.86 1.74
N LEU A 629 -28.48 4.92 1.16
CA LEU A 629 -27.19 4.78 1.86
C LEU A 629 -26.99 5.80 3.00
N TYR A 630 -27.13 7.09 2.73
CA TYR A 630 -26.80 8.17 3.67
C TYR A 630 -27.75 8.18 4.86
N GLY A 631 -29.06 8.04 4.61
CA GLY A 631 -30.06 7.90 5.68
C GLY A 631 -29.78 6.68 6.55
N THR A 632 -29.47 5.54 5.93
CA THR A 632 -29.14 4.30 6.66
C THR A 632 -27.91 4.47 7.55
N VAL A 633 -26.84 5.10 7.06
CA VAL A 633 -25.63 5.35 7.86
C VAL A 633 -25.92 6.26 9.05
N ASP A 634 -26.64 7.37 8.81
CA ASP A 634 -26.98 8.35 9.85
C ASP A 634 -27.85 7.71 10.95
N ASP A 635 -28.87 6.94 10.58
CA ASP A 635 -29.74 6.24 11.53
C ASP A 635 -29.02 5.10 12.27
N ALA A 636 -28.13 4.37 11.59
CA ALA A 636 -27.32 3.31 12.21
C ALA A 636 -26.38 3.89 13.29
N VAL A 637 -25.77 5.04 13.00
CA VAL A 637 -24.90 5.76 13.94
C VAL A 637 -25.71 6.28 15.13
N LYS A 638 -26.88 6.87 14.90
CA LYS A 638 -27.79 7.31 15.98
C LYS A 638 -28.23 6.14 16.86
N SER A 639 -28.65 5.03 16.25
CA SER A 639 -29.03 3.80 16.96
C SER A 639 -27.90 3.28 17.85
N LEU A 640 -26.66 3.26 17.36
CA LEU A 640 -25.50 2.87 18.16
C LEU A 640 -25.13 3.90 19.24
N ARG A 641 -25.37 5.18 19.03
CA ARG A 641 -25.19 6.21 20.07
C ARG A 641 -26.23 6.05 21.19
N ASP A 642 -27.46 5.68 20.86
CA ASP A 642 -28.51 5.38 21.85
C ASP A 642 -28.20 4.10 22.65
N HIS A 643 -27.53 3.13 22.01
CA HIS A 643 -27.10 1.87 22.63
C HIS A 643 -25.59 1.82 22.90
N TYR A 644 -24.97 2.98 23.14
CA TYR A 644 -23.51 3.09 23.23
C TYR A 644 -22.98 2.33 24.45
N ASP A 645 -22.00 1.47 24.23
CA ASP A 645 -21.33 0.74 25.31
C ASP A 645 -19.91 1.30 25.50
N THR A 646 -19.68 1.98 26.63
CA THR A 646 -18.39 2.60 26.95
C THR A 646 -17.26 1.59 27.15
N ASN A 647 -17.60 0.31 27.36
CA ASN A 647 -16.63 -0.77 27.52
C ASN A 647 -16.38 -1.55 26.22
N ALA A 648 -17.07 -1.22 25.12
CA ALA A 648 -16.96 -1.92 23.85
C ALA A 648 -16.41 -1.03 22.72
N ILE A 649 -16.05 -1.67 21.61
CA ILE A 649 -15.85 -1.01 20.31
C ILE A 649 -17.24 -0.79 19.69
N ASN A 650 -17.68 0.46 19.57
CA ASN A 650 -18.96 0.79 18.93
C ASN A 650 -18.71 1.07 17.44
N ALA A 651 -19.32 0.29 16.55
CA ALA A 651 -19.09 0.42 15.11
C ALA A 651 -20.27 0.00 14.22
N VAL A 652 -20.46 0.71 13.12
CA VAL A 652 -21.28 0.31 11.98
C VAL A 652 -20.37 -0.30 10.92
N VAL A 653 -20.79 -1.42 10.33
CA VAL A 653 -20.18 -1.96 9.10
C VAL A 653 -21.21 -1.85 7.98
N VAL A 654 -20.88 -1.16 6.91
CA VAL A 654 -21.80 -0.90 5.79
C VAL A 654 -21.27 -1.60 4.55
N LEU A 655 -22.04 -2.53 3.98
CA LEU A 655 -21.73 -3.18 2.70
C LEU A 655 -22.73 -2.69 1.65
N THR A 656 -22.23 -2.06 0.58
CA THR A 656 -23.06 -1.58 -0.53
C THR A 656 -22.34 -1.68 -1.87
N ASP A 657 -23.11 -1.97 -2.91
CA ASP A 657 -22.62 -2.02 -4.29
C ASP A 657 -22.94 -0.76 -5.11
N GLY A 658 -23.60 0.21 -4.49
CA GLY A 658 -24.20 1.36 -5.16
C GLY A 658 -23.88 2.70 -4.49
N CYS A 659 -24.64 3.70 -4.92
CA CYS A 659 -24.59 5.08 -4.43
C CYS A 659 -25.93 5.44 -3.79
N GLU A 660 -26.00 6.58 -3.09
CA GLU A 660 -27.29 7.15 -2.70
C GLU A 660 -28.17 7.42 -3.92
N GLU A 661 -29.40 6.90 -3.89
CA GLU A 661 -30.41 7.04 -4.95
C GLU A 661 -31.71 7.74 -4.48
N THR A 662 -31.92 7.87 -3.17
CA THR A 662 -33.15 8.46 -2.63
C THR A 662 -33.10 9.99 -2.61
N GLN A 663 -34.28 10.60 -2.71
CA GLN A 663 -34.47 12.06 -2.65
C GLN A 663 -35.08 12.45 -1.30
N GLY A 664 -34.66 13.58 -0.74
CA GLY A 664 -35.22 14.13 0.51
C GLY A 664 -34.64 13.53 1.81
N GLY A 665 -33.65 12.64 1.70
CA GLY A 665 -32.82 12.17 2.82
C GLY A 665 -31.58 13.06 3.06
N PRO A 666 -30.75 12.72 4.07
CA PRO A 666 -29.55 13.50 4.37
C PRO A 666 -28.54 13.42 3.24
N VAL A 667 -27.77 14.49 3.07
CA VAL A 667 -26.66 14.53 2.10
C VAL A 667 -25.33 14.09 2.73
N LEU A 668 -24.32 13.77 1.91
CA LEU A 668 -23.01 13.30 2.38
C LEU A 668 -22.37 14.24 3.41
N GLU A 669 -22.48 15.56 3.21
CA GLU A 669 -21.93 16.56 4.13
C GLU A 669 -22.60 16.51 5.51
N GLU A 670 -23.91 16.27 5.56
CA GLU A 670 -24.63 16.10 6.82
C GLU A 670 -24.22 14.82 7.54
N VAL A 671 -24.13 13.68 6.81
CA VAL A 671 -23.69 12.41 7.39
C VAL A 671 -22.25 12.50 7.93
N THR A 672 -21.34 13.07 7.16
CA THR A 672 -19.93 13.23 7.58
C THR A 672 -19.80 14.23 8.73
N GLY A 673 -20.62 15.28 8.76
CA GLY A 673 -20.75 16.20 9.90
C GLY A 673 -21.22 15.49 11.17
N THR A 674 -22.29 14.68 11.09
CA THR A 674 -22.80 13.87 12.22
C THR A 674 -21.72 12.93 12.76
N LEU A 675 -20.93 12.31 11.87
CA LEU A 675 -19.86 11.39 12.25
C LEU A 675 -18.66 12.08 12.89
N GLY A 676 -18.29 13.24 12.37
CA GLY A 676 -17.13 14.01 12.82
C GLY A 676 -17.39 14.90 14.05
N ASP A 677 -18.59 14.89 14.61
CA ASP A 677 -18.94 15.66 15.80
C ASP A 677 -18.07 15.26 17.01
N PRO A 678 -17.18 16.16 17.49
CA PRO A 678 -16.26 15.85 18.60
C PRO A 678 -16.95 15.75 19.96
N ASP A 679 -18.16 16.30 20.10
CA ASP A 679 -18.93 16.29 21.34
C ASP A 679 -19.85 15.06 21.45
N ALA A 680 -20.04 14.33 20.34
CA ALA A 680 -20.82 13.11 20.30
C ALA A 680 -20.00 11.85 20.66
N PRO A 681 -20.62 10.80 21.23
CA PRO A 681 -19.96 9.50 21.39
C PRO A 681 -19.45 8.97 20.04
N ALA A 682 -18.18 8.58 20.00
CA ALA A 682 -17.49 8.17 18.78
C ALA A 682 -17.95 6.78 18.30
N VAL A 683 -18.64 6.73 17.18
CA VAL A 683 -19.03 5.49 16.49
C VAL A 683 -18.18 5.33 15.25
N ARG A 684 -17.55 4.16 15.11
CA ARG A 684 -16.76 3.83 13.91
C ARG A 684 -17.64 3.44 12.75
N VAL A 685 -17.30 3.84 11.53
CA VAL A 685 -18.03 3.39 10.33
C VAL A 685 -17.08 2.75 9.34
N PHE A 686 -17.08 1.43 9.28
CA PHE A 686 -16.34 0.69 8.27
C PHE A 686 -17.23 0.51 7.04
N THR A 687 -16.75 0.90 5.86
CA THR A 687 -17.53 0.76 4.62
C THR A 687 -16.88 -0.27 3.70
N ILE A 688 -17.68 -1.07 3.01
CA ILE A 688 -17.25 -2.05 2.03
C ILE A 688 -17.86 -1.66 0.69
N ALA A 689 -17.03 -1.17 -0.22
CA ALA A 689 -17.41 -0.87 -1.59
C ALA A 689 -17.42 -2.17 -2.41
N TYR A 690 -18.61 -2.65 -2.78
CA TYR A 690 -18.79 -3.98 -3.34
C TYR A 690 -19.01 -3.97 -4.86
N GLY A 691 -18.12 -4.62 -5.62
CA GLY A 691 -18.17 -4.61 -7.09
C GLY A 691 -17.70 -3.29 -7.71
N SER A 692 -17.63 -3.24 -9.04
CA SER A 692 -17.08 -2.09 -9.77
C SER A 692 -17.89 -0.80 -9.61
N ASP A 693 -19.20 -0.92 -9.39
CA ASP A 693 -20.13 0.20 -9.52
C ASP A 693 -20.33 0.96 -8.20
N ALA A 694 -19.76 0.45 -7.10
CA ALA A 694 -19.83 1.07 -5.79
C ALA A 694 -19.21 2.48 -5.77
N CYS A 695 -19.86 3.38 -5.04
CA CYS A 695 -19.44 4.78 -4.84
C CYS A 695 -18.25 4.91 -3.87
N ARG A 696 -17.09 4.37 -4.25
CA ARG A 696 -15.86 4.27 -3.41
C ARG A 696 -15.46 5.58 -2.76
N ASP A 697 -15.37 6.66 -3.52
CA ASP A 697 -14.89 7.96 -2.99
C ASP A 697 -15.82 8.50 -1.89
N LYS A 698 -17.13 8.23 -1.97
CA LYS A 698 -18.11 8.65 -0.97
C LYS A 698 -18.06 7.74 0.26
N LEU A 699 -17.96 6.43 0.06
CA LEU A 699 -17.78 5.46 1.13
C LEU A 699 -16.49 5.71 1.92
N GLN A 700 -15.41 6.07 1.21
CA GLN A 700 -14.16 6.51 1.83
C GLN A 700 -14.37 7.74 2.72
N GLN A 701 -15.07 8.77 2.24
CA GLN A 701 -15.36 9.96 3.05
C GLN A 701 -16.18 9.62 4.31
N ILE A 702 -17.19 8.75 4.19
CA ILE A 702 -17.98 8.27 5.33
C ILE A 702 -17.09 7.54 6.35
N ALA A 703 -16.25 6.60 5.88
CA ALA A 703 -15.39 5.84 6.78
C ALA A 703 -14.33 6.71 7.47
N GLU A 704 -13.78 7.69 6.75
CA GLU A 704 -12.84 8.66 7.30
C GLU A 704 -13.48 9.54 8.37
N ALA A 705 -14.69 10.05 8.12
CA ALA A 705 -15.46 10.83 9.10
C ALA A 705 -15.79 10.01 10.35
N GLY A 706 -16.11 8.72 10.18
CA GLY A 706 -16.29 7.76 11.26
C GLY A 706 -14.98 7.22 11.87
N HIS A 707 -13.81 7.80 11.56
CA HIS A 707 -12.50 7.41 12.11
C HIS A 707 -12.13 5.93 11.90
N ALA A 708 -12.56 5.38 10.77
CA ALA A 708 -12.43 3.98 10.40
C ALA A 708 -11.85 3.86 8.98
N ARG A 709 -12.03 2.70 8.33
CA ARG A 709 -11.46 2.39 7.02
C ARG A 709 -12.54 1.97 6.03
N ALA A 710 -12.38 2.42 4.79
CA ALA A 710 -13.06 1.86 3.64
C ALA A 710 -12.28 0.67 3.07
N TYR A 711 -13.01 -0.40 2.77
CA TYR A 711 -12.53 -1.61 2.15
C TYR A 711 -13.09 -1.72 0.74
N ASP A 712 -12.28 -2.21 -0.19
CA ASP A 712 -12.66 -2.37 -1.60
C ASP A 712 -12.77 -3.85 -1.95
N ALA A 713 -13.99 -4.28 -2.27
CA ALA A 713 -14.31 -5.59 -2.81
C ALA A 713 -14.65 -5.46 -4.31
N LYS A 714 -13.76 -4.81 -5.08
CA LYS A 714 -13.93 -4.55 -6.52
C LYS A 714 -14.24 -5.81 -7.33
N ASP A 715 -13.62 -6.92 -6.98
CA ASP A 715 -14.02 -8.24 -7.45
C ASP A 715 -14.94 -8.87 -6.40
N PRO A 716 -16.26 -9.02 -6.69
CA PRO A 716 -17.19 -9.59 -5.73
C PRO A 716 -16.83 -11.01 -5.26
N ASN A 717 -16.01 -11.75 -6.01
CA ASN A 717 -15.58 -13.09 -5.62
C ASN A 717 -14.62 -13.09 -4.42
N THR A 718 -14.02 -11.95 -4.08
CA THR A 718 -13.09 -11.82 -2.94
C THR A 718 -13.78 -11.40 -1.64
N ILE A 719 -15.12 -11.31 -1.64
CA ILE A 719 -15.89 -10.77 -0.51
C ILE A 719 -15.63 -11.50 0.81
N GLU A 720 -15.38 -12.80 0.79
CA GLU A 720 -15.04 -13.58 1.99
C GLU A 720 -13.78 -13.03 2.67
N ASN A 721 -12.75 -12.69 1.90
CA ASN A 721 -11.50 -12.10 2.42
C ASN A 721 -11.73 -10.66 2.91
N VAL A 722 -12.53 -9.88 2.20
CA VAL A 722 -12.82 -8.50 2.59
C VAL A 722 -13.64 -8.44 3.89
N LEU A 723 -14.65 -9.29 4.02
CA LEU A 723 -15.42 -9.45 5.26
C LEU A 723 -14.51 -9.88 6.42
N THR A 724 -13.67 -10.88 6.19
CA THR A 724 -12.67 -11.33 7.16
C THR A 724 -11.78 -10.18 7.66
N ASN A 725 -11.32 -9.31 6.76
CA ASN A 725 -10.49 -8.16 7.10
C ASN A 725 -11.27 -7.08 7.87
N VAL A 726 -12.51 -6.78 7.48
CA VAL A 726 -13.36 -5.80 8.17
C VAL A 726 -13.71 -6.29 9.59
N ILE A 727 -14.12 -7.55 9.73
CA ILE A 727 -14.49 -8.13 11.02
C ILE A 727 -13.28 -8.27 11.95
N SER A 728 -12.05 -8.38 11.42
CA SER A 728 -10.83 -8.34 12.24
C SER A 728 -10.66 -7.07 13.07
N ASN A 729 -11.45 -6.02 12.82
CA ASN A 729 -11.45 -4.80 13.64
C ASN A 729 -12.09 -4.96 15.03
N PHE A 730 -12.73 -6.10 15.26
CA PHE A 730 -13.46 -6.43 16.47
C PHE A 730 -12.77 -7.59 17.18
#